data_AF-A0A9P5CH63-F1
#
_entry.id   AF-A0A9P5CH63-F1
#
_cell.length_a   1.000
_cell.length_b   1.000
_cell.length_c   1.000
_cell.angle_alpha   90.00
_cell.angle_beta   90.00
_cell.angle_gamma   90.00
#
_symmetry.space_group_name_H-M   'P 1'
#
loop_
_entity.id
_entity.type
_entity.pdbx_description
1 polymer ?
#
loop_
_entity_poly.entity_id
_entity_poly.type
_entity_poly.pdbx_seq_one_letter_code
_entity_poly.pdbx_strand_id
1 'polypeptide(L)'
;MPVVQGSGRNRFGFSPLAPPIPAATQPDVRIASTSRNSLPPKPTSERHEDAQNAYRYSPLLAHRHIRLLRLLPDRNENAPLHSQLFDYPMLELGDGPHMYEALSYVWGSSQRPHILYIDEKSLPITANLYEVLLRLRDKMIERILWIDAVCIDQTSVEERGEQIQYMAEIYSKANRVIVWLGEAADNSDQALKSIRMAADEERRSFQKDTDQQAVLAILERPWFRRIWVLQEVAAAQHIVMMCGSIRIDGYAFCLGLPSLLQYKDIPTHIRSVTYLMRGCIFRPRYSMNSFGGISLDIRPLGALIDMYHTHEATERHDKIFALLGMSSNDPITHGLLPNYKTPWDKLMAQLVRFILGERVFVKSWMQQQAAVVFAKGCVIGIVSSVQIAHDDSRGDRQHVRLKIRDVPGPSWIVQVAGKPIEDGDILCHLLGATKPMVIRPRHDYFTIILVEFTPPKDDRMEKMDLEQLEQPENSSVHDFLLVWDWNSPNEETTSRDYESWMTSRVPECLYSEEESENFPDKQTRLGNVALIMSDAGSNDKTIIDTLQDMKNAYARDFGEADRRTLMCMSKLALMYGRTGHLWEAESEFWRMFWSRMNSQERREDIIREVTNFVEMCKSHGHFLGAKNFDKVASLLEMAGRYPLMGDKDFAVLLAQASLRETEVTEKSVIAAEKKFNSEAEVDQTPGRKKYTPPPMGVLLLRAVNKENIEATYLLLCQENVQITEKILISAVENDDSSVLWCLLGREKDEIQITEKVVMEATRRNNESVLQYLLERHGNRIRLTEEVVIAAAENRERSVLVYLLGRWKDRIQITPRVAVAAAENEQFPALKILLQAKGTEFEVTDEVVIAAANNREKSVLVTLLEERGSEVRMTKEAVDAARGNGNVLALKRVLEEARRMARARGTW
;
A
#
# COMPACT_ATOMS: atom_id res chain seq x y z
N MET A 1 -29.06 49.53 14.76
CA MET A 1 -28.79 50.70 13.90
C MET A 1 -27.28 50.92 13.85
N PRO A 2 -26.70 51.47 12.78
CA PRO A 2 -27.10 51.47 11.36
C PRO A 2 -26.36 50.30 10.66
N VAL A 3 -25.88 50.24 9.40
CA VAL A 3 -25.94 51.09 8.19
C VAL A 3 -26.35 50.21 6.97
N VAL A 4 -26.67 50.87 5.86
CA VAL A 4 -27.13 50.36 4.56
C VAL A 4 -25.98 50.12 3.56
N GLN A 5 -26.07 49.05 2.74
CA GLN A 5 -25.87 49.02 1.26
C GLN A 5 -26.00 47.58 0.72
N GLY A 6 -26.35 47.30 -0.55
CA GLY A 6 -26.64 48.25 -1.64
C GLY A 6 -26.96 47.66 -3.03
N SER A 7 -27.64 46.51 -3.13
CA SER A 7 -28.28 45.94 -4.35
C SER A 7 -27.47 45.81 -5.67
N GLY A 8 -27.33 44.57 -6.17
CA GLY A 8 -26.94 44.29 -7.57
C GLY A 8 -27.30 42.86 -7.97
N ARG A 9 -28.21 42.67 -8.94
CA ARG A 9 -28.62 41.34 -9.42
C ARG A 9 -27.89 40.98 -10.72
N ASN A 10 -27.53 39.71 -10.86
CA ASN A 10 -27.76 38.99 -12.11
C ASN A 10 -28.14 37.53 -11.84
N ARG A 11 -28.89 36.91 -12.75
CA ARG A 11 -29.49 35.58 -12.58
C ARG A 11 -28.94 34.60 -13.63
N PHE A 12 -28.34 33.51 -13.18
CA PHE A 12 -28.52 32.19 -13.80
C PHE A 12 -28.64 31.17 -12.68
N GLY A 13 -29.77 30.44 -12.65
CA GLY A 13 -30.06 29.45 -11.61
C GLY A 13 -29.86 28.06 -12.16
N PHE A 14 -28.97 27.28 -11.55
CA PHE A 14 -28.91 25.84 -11.78
C PHE A 14 -30.09 25.16 -11.08
N SER A 15 -30.80 24.29 -11.79
CA SER A 15 -31.85 23.45 -11.20
C SER A 15 -31.23 22.25 -10.49
N PRO A 16 -31.73 21.84 -9.31
CA PRO A 16 -31.33 20.57 -8.70
C PRO A 16 -31.68 19.36 -9.60
N LEU A 17 -30.89 18.30 -9.47
CA LEU A 17 -31.11 17.00 -10.11
C LEU A 17 -32.35 16.30 -9.54
N ALA A 18 -33.05 15.53 -10.38
CA ALA A 18 -34.18 14.71 -9.94
C ALA A 18 -33.70 13.38 -9.30
N PRO A 19 -34.43 12.84 -8.30
CA PRO A 19 -34.12 11.54 -7.70
C PRO A 19 -34.45 10.36 -8.64
N PRO A 20 -33.85 9.18 -8.42
CA PRO A 20 -34.06 8.00 -9.27
C PRO A 20 -35.49 7.43 -9.18
N ILE A 21 -35.95 6.84 -10.28
CA ILE A 21 -37.27 6.21 -10.40
C ILE A 21 -37.20 4.79 -9.81
N PRO A 22 -38.10 4.40 -8.87
CA PRO A 22 -38.15 3.05 -8.33
C PRO A 22 -38.71 2.03 -9.32
N ALA A 23 -38.29 0.78 -9.21
CA ALA A 23 -38.74 -0.31 -10.08
C ALA A 23 -40.25 -0.57 -9.95
N ALA A 24 -40.93 -0.77 -11.08
CA ALA A 24 -42.37 -1.01 -11.12
C ALA A 24 -42.72 -2.46 -10.72
N THR A 25 -43.45 -2.62 -9.62
CA THR A 25 -44.09 -3.88 -9.23
C THR A 25 -45.30 -4.20 -10.10
N GLN A 26 -45.60 -5.49 -10.27
CA GLN A 26 -46.79 -5.95 -11.00
C GLN A 26 -48.08 -5.58 -10.24
N PRO A 27 -49.12 -5.04 -10.90
CA PRO A 27 -50.43 -4.83 -10.31
C PRO A 27 -51.37 -6.02 -10.55
N ASP A 28 -52.09 -6.44 -9.50
CA ASP A 28 -53.11 -7.50 -9.57
C ASP A 28 -54.28 -7.17 -10.50
N VAL A 29 -54.81 -8.20 -11.17
CA VAL A 29 -56.02 -8.10 -11.99
C VAL A 29 -57.27 -7.99 -11.10
N ARG A 30 -57.85 -6.79 -11.01
CA ARG A 30 -59.20 -6.60 -10.46
C ARG A 30 -60.23 -6.38 -11.57
N ILE A 31 -61.27 -7.22 -11.55
CA ILE A 31 -62.38 -7.17 -12.49
C ILE A 31 -63.31 -6.00 -12.13
N ALA A 32 -63.51 -5.06 -13.06
CA ALA A 32 -64.55 -4.03 -12.98
C ALA A 32 -65.23 -3.93 -14.36
N SER A 33 -66.57 -3.92 -14.38
CA SER A 33 -67.35 -3.96 -15.62
C SER A 33 -68.06 -2.63 -15.87
N THR A 34 -67.96 -2.14 -17.11
CA THR A 34 -68.86 -1.14 -17.72
C THR A 34 -68.91 -1.38 -19.22
N SER A 35 -69.90 -0.82 -19.92
CA SER A 35 -70.36 -1.36 -21.21
C SER A 35 -70.57 -0.31 -22.31
N ARG A 36 -70.52 -0.80 -23.56
CA ARG A 36 -71.08 -0.26 -24.82
C ARG A 36 -70.27 0.76 -25.66
N ASN A 37 -70.05 0.29 -26.90
CA ASN A 37 -70.27 1.00 -28.17
C ASN A 37 -69.18 1.96 -28.71
N SER A 38 -68.15 1.36 -29.30
CA SER A 38 -67.64 1.77 -30.61
C SER A 38 -67.35 0.52 -31.46
N LEU A 39 -67.51 0.59 -32.79
CA LEU A 39 -67.22 -0.55 -33.67
C LEU A 39 -65.71 -0.71 -33.86
N PRO A 40 -65.18 -1.95 -34.00
CA PRO A 40 -63.79 -2.16 -34.35
C PRO A 40 -63.52 -1.70 -35.81
N PRO A 41 -62.36 -1.09 -36.10
CA PRO A 41 -61.90 -0.96 -37.47
C PRO A 41 -61.65 -2.36 -38.05
N LYS A 42 -61.82 -2.50 -39.38
CA LYS A 42 -61.49 -3.76 -40.07
C LYS A 42 -60.00 -4.08 -39.91
N PRO A 43 -59.60 -5.36 -39.82
CA PRO A 43 -58.20 -5.72 -39.94
C PRO A 43 -57.71 -5.36 -41.36
N THR A 44 -56.62 -4.60 -41.46
CA THR A 44 -55.87 -4.48 -42.71
C THR A 44 -55.05 -5.76 -42.92
N SER A 45 -54.94 -6.21 -44.16
CA SER A 45 -54.31 -7.49 -44.53
C SER A 45 -52.78 -7.50 -44.42
N GLU A 46 -52.17 -6.33 -44.26
CA GLU A 46 -50.72 -6.07 -44.31
C GLU A 46 -49.92 -6.99 -43.37
N ARG A 47 -50.42 -7.23 -42.15
CA ARG A 47 -49.72 -8.01 -41.10
C ARG A 47 -49.46 -9.48 -41.45
N HIS A 48 -50.03 -10.03 -42.51
CA HIS A 48 -49.78 -11.41 -42.93
C HIS A 48 -48.70 -11.56 -44.01
N GLU A 49 -48.41 -10.52 -44.79
CA GLU A 49 -47.39 -10.58 -45.85
C GLU A 49 -45.98 -10.28 -45.30
N ASP A 50 -45.85 -9.34 -44.36
CA ASP A 50 -44.58 -8.99 -43.70
C ASP A 50 -43.86 -10.21 -43.11
N ALA A 51 -44.61 -11.13 -42.48
CA ALA A 51 -44.06 -12.32 -41.80
C ALA A 51 -43.48 -13.37 -42.77
N GLN A 52 -43.76 -13.23 -44.08
CA GLN A 52 -43.32 -14.14 -45.13
C GLN A 52 -42.10 -13.61 -45.91
N ASN A 53 -41.92 -12.28 -45.93
CA ASN A 53 -40.76 -11.58 -46.52
C ASN A 53 -39.64 -11.23 -45.53
N ALA A 54 -39.76 -11.64 -44.26
CA ALA A 54 -38.69 -11.53 -43.27
C ALA A 54 -37.54 -12.52 -43.56
N TYR A 55 -36.29 -12.07 -43.43
CA TYR A 55 -35.12 -12.93 -43.49
C TYR A 55 -35.11 -13.93 -42.33
N ARG A 56 -34.57 -15.14 -42.58
CA ARG A 56 -34.36 -16.18 -41.58
C ARG A 56 -33.02 -16.85 -41.85
N TYR A 57 -32.20 -16.98 -40.81
CA TYR A 57 -30.90 -17.62 -40.90
C TYR A 57 -31.01 -19.10 -41.24
N SER A 58 -30.10 -19.58 -42.09
CA SER A 58 -29.77 -21.00 -42.20
C SER A 58 -28.72 -21.37 -41.14
N PRO A 59 -28.76 -22.59 -40.56
CA PRO A 59 -27.65 -23.12 -39.80
C PRO A 59 -26.35 -23.06 -40.62
N LEU A 60 -25.22 -22.80 -39.96
CA LEU A 60 -23.89 -22.83 -40.57
C LEU A 60 -23.57 -24.23 -41.09
N LEU A 61 -22.87 -24.32 -42.23
CA LEU A 61 -22.58 -25.59 -42.91
C LEU A 61 -21.71 -26.55 -42.07
N ALA A 62 -20.80 -26.03 -41.24
CA ALA A 62 -20.02 -26.78 -40.26
C ALA A 62 -19.43 -25.86 -39.17
N HIS A 63 -18.85 -26.45 -38.12
CA HIS A 63 -18.05 -25.74 -37.11
C HIS A 63 -16.94 -24.88 -37.76
N ARG A 64 -16.54 -23.80 -37.09
CA ARG A 64 -15.53 -22.81 -37.57
C ARG A 64 -15.82 -22.21 -38.96
N HIS A 65 -17.09 -22.22 -39.38
CA HIS A 65 -17.59 -21.36 -40.45
C HIS A 65 -18.15 -20.06 -39.86
N ILE A 66 -18.12 -19.00 -40.66
CA ILE A 66 -18.74 -17.70 -40.36
C ILE A 66 -19.58 -17.28 -41.57
N ARG A 67 -20.59 -16.42 -41.38
CA ARG A 67 -21.25 -15.76 -42.51
C ARG A 67 -20.52 -14.46 -42.86
N LEU A 68 -20.46 -14.12 -44.15
CA LEU A 68 -19.97 -12.84 -44.64
C LEU A 68 -21.06 -12.12 -45.43
N LEU A 69 -21.11 -10.80 -45.28
CA LEU A 69 -22.06 -9.91 -45.93
C LEU A 69 -21.43 -9.30 -47.18
N ARG A 70 -21.88 -9.70 -48.36
CA ARG A 70 -21.65 -8.95 -49.60
C ARG A 70 -22.61 -7.76 -49.63
N LEU A 71 -22.11 -6.55 -49.41
CA LEU A 71 -22.84 -5.31 -49.63
C LEU A 71 -22.76 -4.94 -51.12
N LEU A 72 -23.92 -4.77 -51.77
CA LEU A 72 -24.00 -4.48 -53.20
C LEU A 72 -23.87 -2.97 -53.49
N PRO A 73 -23.22 -2.58 -54.61
CA PRO A 73 -23.05 -1.18 -54.98
C PRO A 73 -24.31 -0.57 -55.60
N ASP A 74 -24.51 0.73 -55.40
CA ASP A 74 -25.52 1.51 -56.13
C ASP A 74 -24.99 2.93 -56.42
N ARG A 75 -25.30 3.46 -57.61
CA ARG A 75 -24.96 4.83 -58.01
C ARG A 75 -25.78 5.88 -57.28
N ASN A 76 -26.99 5.55 -56.86
CA ASN A 76 -27.89 6.40 -56.10
C ASN A 76 -27.65 6.20 -54.59
N GLU A 77 -27.10 7.21 -53.94
CA GLU A 77 -26.81 7.18 -52.50
C GLU A 77 -28.08 6.95 -51.65
N ASN A 78 -29.25 7.33 -52.15
CA ASN A 78 -30.56 7.16 -51.49
C ASN A 78 -31.28 5.84 -51.85
N ALA A 79 -30.69 4.95 -52.64
CA ALA A 79 -31.31 3.66 -52.95
C ALA A 79 -31.33 2.72 -51.71
N PRO A 80 -32.28 1.77 -51.60
CA PRO A 80 -32.27 0.77 -50.54
C PRO A 80 -30.94 0.01 -50.44
N LEU A 81 -30.57 -0.45 -49.25
CA LEU A 81 -29.39 -1.30 -49.08
C LEU A 81 -29.74 -2.74 -49.47
N HIS A 82 -29.12 -3.23 -50.55
CA HIS A 82 -29.17 -4.64 -50.95
C HIS A 82 -27.84 -5.33 -50.67
N SER A 83 -27.92 -6.61 -50.32
CA SER A 83 -26.79 -7.41 -49.86
C SER A 83 -27.05 -8.91 -50.03
N GLN A 84 -26.03 -9.73 -49.82
CA GLN A 84 -26.14 -11.19 -49.76
C GLN A 84 -25.36 -11.73 -48.55
N LEU A 85 -25.86 -12.78 -47.90
CA LEU A 85 -25.11 -13.54 -46.90
C LEU A 85 -24.63 -14.87 -47.48
N PHE A 86 -23.37 -15.23 -47.21
CA PHE A 86 -22.80 -16.51 -47.61
C PHE A 86 -21.87 -17.08 -46.52
N ASP A 87 -21.85 -18.41 -46.40
CA ASP A 87 -20.97 -19.13 -45.47
C ASP A 87 -19.51 -19.11 -45.96
N TYR A 88 -18.57 -19.04 -45.01
CA TYR A 88 -17.15 -18.88 -45.27
C TYR A 88 -16.30 -19.75 -44.32
N PRO A 89 -15.44 -20.65 -44.84
CA PRO A 89 -14.58 -21.50 -44.01
C PRO A 89 -13.35 -20.73 -43.51
N MET A 90 -13.13 -20.65 -42.19
CA MET A 90 -11.98 -19.93 -41.64
C MET A 90 -10.64 -20.66 -41.77
N LEU A 91 -10.64 -21.99 -41.97
CA LEU A 91 -9.45 -22.85 -41.86
C LEU A 91 -8.77 -23.23 -43.19
N GLU A 92 -9.43 -23.05 -44.33
CA GLU A 92 -8.98 -23.61 -45.63
C GLU A 92 -8.05 -22.67 -46.43
N LEU A 93 -7.81 -21.47 -45.91
CA LEU A 93 -6.98 -20.43 -46.53
C LEU A 93 -5.87 -20.06 -45.54
N GLY A 94 -4.62 -20.05 -46.01
CA GLY A 94 -3.41 -19.91 -45.16
C GLY A 94 -3.21 -18.52 -44.55
N ASP A 95 -2.13 -18.36 -43.76
CA ASP A 95 -1.88 -17.30 -42.75
C ASP A 95 -1.89 -15.81 -43.20
N GLY A 96 -2.28 -15.51 -44.45
CA GLY A 96 -2.50 -14.16 -44.95
C GLY A 96 -3.80 -13.51 -44.44
N PRO A 97 -4.02 -12.22 -44.74
CA PRO A 97 -5.32 -11.59 -44.53
C PRO A 97 -6.36 -12.18 -45.50
N HIS A 98 -7.54 -12.48 -44.98
CA HIS A 98 -8.70 -12.90 -45.76
C HIS A 98 -9.37 -11.67 -46.40
N MET A 99 -10.06 -11.87 -47.53
CA MET A 99 -10.55 -10.77 -48.41
C MET A 99 -11.82 -10.05 -47.90
N TYR A 100 -12.03 -9.96 -46.59
CA TYR A 100 -13.13 -9.24 -45.96
C TYR A 100 -12.65 -8.14 -45.00
N GLU A 101 -13.48 -7.13 -44.77
CA GLU A 101 -13.26 -6.09 -43.77
C GLU A 101 -14.18 -6.35 -42.57
N ALA A 102 -13.70 -6.20 -41.33
CA ALA A 102 -14.53 -6.36 -40.13
C ALA A 102 -15.01 -4.99 -39.63
N LEU A 103 -16.29 -4.87 -39.28
CA LEU A 103 -16.86 -3.65 -38.72
C LEU A 103 -16.76 -3.63 -37.19
N SER A 104 -16.28 -2.53 -36.63
CA SER A 104 -16.25 -2.23 -35.20
C SER A 104 -17.10 -0.99 -34.96
N TYR A 105 -18.22 -1.13 -34.24
CA TYR A 105 -19.21 -0.05 -34.09
C TYR A 105 -20.06 -0.21 -32.83
N VAL A 106 -20.93 0.76 -32.55
CA VAL A 106 -21.94 0.69 -31.48
C VAL A 106 -23.28 0.31 -32.12
N TRP A 107 -23.94 -0.75 -31.65
CA TRP A 107 -25.24 -1.17 -32.22
C TRP A 107 -26.28 -0.05 -32.19
N GLY A 108 -26.31 0.75 -31.13
CA GLY A 108 -27.23 1.87 -30.99
C GLY A 108 -28.65 1.44 -30.65
N SER A 109 -29.63 2.29 -30.94
CA SER A 109 -31.04 2.03 -30.62
C SER A 109 -31.69 1.10 -31.66
N SER A 110 -32.45 0.12 -31.17
CA SER A 110 -33.37 -0.71 -31.97
C SER A 110 -34.74 -0.06 -32.20
N GLN A 111 -34.97 1.15 -31.65
CA GLN A 111 -36.20 1.91 -31.90
C GLN A 111 -36.19 2.45 -33.34
N ARG A 112 -37.25 2.14 -34.12
CA ARG A 112 -37.38 2.46 -35.56
C ARG A 112 -36.24 1.86 -36.40
N PRO A 113 -36.19 0.52 -36.54
CA PRO A 113 -35.18 -0.12 -37.37
C PRO A 113 -35.35 0.28 -38.84
N HIS A 114 -34.24 0.30 -39.56
CA HIS A 114 -34.18 0.41 -41.02
C HIS A 114 -34.15 -1.00 -41.63
N ILE A 115 -34.40 -1.13 -42.94
CA ILE A 115 -34.38 -2.42 -43.63
C ILE A 115 -33.10 -2.56 -44.43
N LEU A 116 -32.38 -3.67 -44.18
CA LEU A 116 -31.38 -4.23 -45.08
C LEU A 116 -32.05 -5.35 -45.89
N TYR A 117 -31.94 -5.32 -47.21
CA TYR A 117 -32.39 -6.42 -48.05
C TYR A 117 -31.25 -7.42 -48.21
N ILE A 118 -31.50 -8.67 -47.82
CA ILE A 118 -30.61 -9.82 -48.01
C ILE A 118 -31.26 -10.69 -49.07
N ASP A 119 -30.66 -10.66 -50.26
CA ASP A 119 -31.32 -10.95 -51.53
C ASP A 119 -32.65 -10.17 -51.63
N GLU A 120 -33.79 -10.86 -51.68
CA GLU A 120 -35.15 -10.27 -51.74
C GLU A 120 -35.87 -10.22 -50.37
N LYS A 121 -35.18 -10.56 -49.26
CA LYS A 121 -35.79 -10.64 -47.91
C LYS A 121 -35.35 -9.49 -47.03
N SER A 122 -36.27 -9.03 -46.18
CA SER A 122 -36.03 -7.92 -45.24
C SER A 122 -35.38 -8.40 -43.93
N LEU A 123 -34.26 -7.79 -43.55
CA LEU A 123 -33.68 -7.88 -42.21
C LEU A 123 -33.75 -6.49 -41.54
N PRO A 124 -34.37 -6.36 -40.34
CA PRO A 124 -34.37 -5.11 -39.60
C PRO A 124 -32.99 -4.86 -38.97
N ILE A 125 -32.41 -3.69 -39.24
CA ILE A 125 -31.13 -3.23 -38.69
C ILE A 125 -31.28 -1.89 -37.94
N THR A 126 -30.36 -1.57 -37.05
CA THR A 126 -30.37 -0.30 -36.30
C THR A 126 -29.99 0.89 -37.19
N ALA A 127 -30.36 2.10 -36.77
CA ALA A 127 -30.03 3.33 -37.50
C ALA A 127 -28.51 3.52 -37.68
N ASN A 128 -27.71 3.28 -36.64
CA ASN A 128 -26.24 3.43 -36.73
C ASN A 128 -25.59 2.40 -37.65
N LEU A 129 -26.16 1.20 -37.79
CA LEU A 129 -25.72 0.20 -38.78
C LEU A 129 -26.13 0.60 -40.21
N TYR A 130 -27.33 1.16 -40.38
CA TYR A 130 -27.80 1.67 -41.67
C TYR A 130 -26.94 2.85 -42.16
N GLU A 131 -26.60 3.79 -41.27
CA GLU A 131 -25.70 4.92 -41.54
C GLU A 131 -24.33 4.45 -42.03
N VAL A 132 -23.65 3.55 -41.30
CA VAL A 132 -22.31 3.08 -41.73
C VAL A 132 -22.36 2.24 -43.01
N LEU A 133 -23.40 1.42 -43.22
CA LEU A 133 -23.56 0.68 -44.48
C LEU A 133 -23.76 1.63 -45.68
N LEU A 134 -24.51 2.73 -45.51
CA LEU A 134 -24.58 3.79 -46.54
C LEU A 134 -23.21 4.46 -46.78
N ARG A 135 -22.41 4.69 -45.73
CA ARG A 135 -21.05 5.28 -45.83
C ARG A 135 -19.98 4.32 -46.38
N LEU A 136 -20.25 3.01 -46.37
CA LEU A 136 -19.38 1.97 -46.93
C LEU A 136 -19.78 1.53 -48.34
N ARG A 137 -21.06 1.63 -48.72
CA ARG A 137 -21.53 1.31 -50.08
C ARG A 137 -20.80 2.14 -51.12
N ASP A 138 -20.09 1.47 -52.01
CA ASP A 138 -19.47 2.07 -53.18
C ASP A 138 -20.47 2.17 -54.35
N LYS A 139 -20.15 2.97 -55.37
CA LYS A 139 -21.03 3.22 -56.52
C LYS A 139 -20.87 2.22 -57.67
N MET A 140 -19.84 1.37 -57.62
CA MET A 140 -19.52 0.39 -58.66
C MET A 140 -18.99 -0.95 -58.15
N ILE A 141 -18.42 -1.03 -56.93
CA ILE A 141 -17.72 -2.21 -56.42
C ILE A 141 -18.43 -2.80 -55.19
N GLU A 142 -18.67 -4.11 -55.15
CA GLU A 142 -19.19 -4.79 -53.96
C GLU A 142 -18.16 -4.82 -52.81
N ARG A 143 -18.63 -4.83 -51.56
CA ARG A 143 -17.78 -5.00 -50.37
C ARG A 143 -18.14 -6.27 -49.62
N ILE A 144 -17.13 -7.02 -49.17
CA ILE A 144 -17.31 -8.18 -48.30
C ILE A 144 -16.99 -7.76 -46.87
N LEU A 145 -18.01 -7.77 -46.01
CA LEU A 145 -17.96 -7.30 -44.64
C LEU A 145 -18.26 -8.44 -43.65
N TRP A 146 -17.63 -8.43 -42.48
CA TRP A 146 -18.12 -9.15 -41.31
C TRP A 146 -18.72 -8.15 -40.30
N ILE A 147 -19.95 -8.42 -39.86
CA ILE A 147 -20.73 -7.57 -38.96
C ILE A 147 -21.48 -8.46 -37.97
N ASP A 148 -21.15 -8.37 -36.69
CA ASP A 148 -21.71 -9.20 -35.60
C ASP A 148 -23.24 -9.32 -35.61
N ALA A 149 -23.97 -8.22 -35.76
CA ALA A 149 -25.43 -8.15 -35.71
C ALA A 149 -26.13 -8.65 -36.99
N VAL A 150 -25.39 -9.02 -38.04
CA VAL A 150 -25.93 -9.50 -39.32
C VAL A 150 -25.37 -10.87 -39.71
N CYS A 151 -24.10 -11.14 -39.40
CA CYS A 151 -23.43 -12.40 -39.73
C CYS A 151 -23.73 -13.53 -38.72
N ILE A 152 -24.04 -13.21 -37.46
CA ILE A 152 -24.42 -14.17 -36.41
C ILE A 152 -25.95 -14.15 -36.25
N ASP A 153 -26.57 -15.31 -36.09
CA ASP A 153 -27.97 -15.41 -35.65
C ASP A 153 -28.05 -15.05 -34.16
N GLN A 154 -28.35 -13.78 -33.89
CA GLN A 154 -28.48 -13.25 -32.54
C GLN A 154 -29.67 -13.85 -31.74
N THR A 155 -30.54 -14.64 -32.37
CA THR A 155 -31.61 -15.40 -31.70
C THR A 155 -31.17 -16.78 -31.22
N SER A 156 -30.09 -17.32 -31.77
CA SER A 156 -29.50 -18.61 -31.40
C SER A 156 -28.45 -18.44 -30.30
N VAL A 157 -28.78 -18.82 -29.06
CA VAL A 157 -27.86 -18.71 -27.91
C VAL A 157 -26.64 -19.60 -28.11
N GLU A 158 -26.84 -20.77 -28.70
CA GLU A 158 -25.81 -21.75 -29.02
C GLU A 158 -24.86 -21.23 -30.12
N GLU A 159 -25.38 -20.71 -31.24
CA GLU A 159 -24.52 -20.13 -32.30
C GLU A 159 -23.77 -18.88 -31.79
N ARG A 160 -24.47 -17.99 -31.07
CA ARG A 160 -23.86 -16.81 -30.47
C ARG A 160 -22.74 -17.18 -29.49
N GLY A 161 -22.91 -18.27 -28.74
CA GLY A 161 -21.88 -18.81 -27.83
C GLY A 161 -20.66 -19.37 -28.57
N GLU A 162 -20.84 -20.02 -29.72
CA GLU A 162 -19.74 -20.51 -30.56
C GLU A 162 -19.02 -19.35 -31.28
N GLN A 163 -19.75 -18.48 -31.98
CA GLN A 163 -19.18 -17.39 -32.77
C GLN A 163 -18.42 -16.35 -31.92
N ILE A 164 -18.84 -16.12 -30.66
CA ILE A 164 -18.10 -15.26 -29.71
C ILE A 164 -16.71 -15.81 -29.40
N GLN A 165 -16.53 -17.13 -29.32
CA GLN A 165 -15.21 -17.75 -29.12
C GLN A 165 -14.27 -17.50 -30.32
N TYR A 166 -14.83 -17.23 -31.50
CA TYR A 166 -14.08 -16.97 -32.73
C TYR A 166 -13.79 -15.48 -33.01
N MET A 167 -14.28 -14.52 -32.20
CA MET A 167 -14.10 -13.09 -32.49
C MET A 167 -12.61 -12.67 -32.63
N ALA A 168 -11.70 -13.22 -31.81
CA ALA A 168 -10.26 -12.96 -31.96
C ALA A 168 -9.69 -13.48 -33.31
N GLU A 169 -10.12 -14.66 -33.76
CA GLU A 169 -9.72 -15.23 -35.05
C GLU A 169 -10.31 -14.43 -36.22
N ILE A 170 -11.56 -13.98 -36.12
CA ILE A 170 -12.26 -13.22 -37.17
C ILE A 170 -11.60 -11.84 -37.37
N TYR A 171 -11.41 -11.05 -36.30
CA TYR A 171 -10.86 -9.70 -36.44
C TYR A 171 -9.35 -9.68 -36.79
N SER A 172 -8.59 -10.75 -36.50
CA SER A 172 -7.18 -10.89 -36.91
C SER A 172 -6.99 -11.42 -38.34
N LYS A 173 -7.98 -12.17 -38.86
CA LYS A 173 -8.04 -12.63 -40.25
C LYS A 173 -8.59 -11.58 -41.22
N ALA A 174 -9.35 -10.60 -40.76
CA ALA A 174 -9.83 -9.50 -41.59
C ALA A 174 -8.68 -8.68 -42.22
N ASN A 175 -8.88 -8.21 -43.46
CA ASN A 175 -7.95 -7.33 -44.18
C ASN A 175 -7.75 -5.97 -43.49
N ARG A 176 -8.80 -5.48 -42.81
CA ARG A 176 -8.77 -4.34 -41.90
C ARG A 176 -9.97 -4.35 -40.97
N VAL A 177 -9.86 -3.62 -39.87
CA VAL A 177 -10.98 -3.31 -38.98
C VAL A 177 -11.40 -1.85 -39.21
N ILE A 178 -12.68 -1.65 -39.48
CA ILE A 178 -13.28 -0.34 -39.70
C ILE A 178 -13.95 0.09 -38.39
N VAL A 179 -13.39 1.08 -37.71
CA VAL A 179 -13.93 1.65 -36.48
C VAL A 179 -14.90 2.78 -36.85
N TRP A 180 -16.20 2.57 -36.64
CA TRP A 180 -17.25 3.56 -36.88
C TRP A 180 -17.67 4.25 -35.58
N LEU A 181 -17.35 5.53 -35.50
CA LEU A 181 -17.65 6.39 -34.35
C LEU A 181 -19.05 7.04 -34.43
N GLY A 182 -19.82 6.79 -35.49
CA GLY A 182 -21.08 7.51 -35.78
C GLY A 182 -20.91 8.67 -36.75
N GLU A 183 -22.02 9.33 -37.08
CA GLU A 183 -22.07 10.47 -38.00
C GLU A 183 -21.31 11.72 -37.52
N ALA A 184 -21.16 12.69 -38.44
CA ALA A 184 -20.50 13.96 -38.18
C ALA A 184 -21.31 14.85 -37.22
N ALA A 185 -20.75 15.15 -36.04
CA ALA A 185 -21.38 15.94 -34.99
C ALA A 185 -20.31 16.60 -34.11
N ASP A 186 -20.64 17.67 -33.39
CA ASP A 186 -19.77 18.29 -32.36
C ASP A 186 -18.37 18.69 -32.89
N ASN A 187 -18.32 19.13 -34.14
CA ASN A 187 -17.10 19.45 -34.89
C ASN A 187 -16.10 18.28 -35.05
N SER A 188 -16.58 17.03 -35.00
CA SER A 188 -15.77 15.81 -35.20
C SER A 188 -14.92 15.83 -36.48
N ASP A 189 -15.47 16.36 -37.55
CA ASP A 189 -14.79 16.48 -38.85
C ASP A 189 -13.61 17.44 -38.81
N GLN A 190 -13.56 18.37 -37.87
CA GLN A 190 -12.40 19.23 -37.60
C GLN A 190 -11.44 18.53 -36.64
N ALA A 191 -11.94 17.94 -35.56
CA ALA A 191 -11.11 17.21 -34.59
C ALA A 191 -10.27 16.08 -35.22
N LEU A 192 -10.86 15.24 -36.08
CA LEU A 192 -10.09 14.21 -36.80
C LEU A 192 -9.07 14.79 -37.79
N LYS A 193 -9.33 15.97 -38.39
CA LYS A 193 -8.33 16.66 -39.23
C LYS A 193 -7.18 17.17 -38.38
N SER A 194 -7.45 17.81 -37.24
CA SER A 194 -6.44 18.33 -36.33
C SER A 194 -5.59 17.22 -35.71
N ILE A 195 -6.19 16.10 -35.27
CA ILE A 195 -5.43 14.92 -34.83
C ILE A 195 -4.51 14.42 -35.95
N ARG A 196 -5.02 14.29 -37.19
CA ARG A 196 -4.21 13.85 -38.33
C ARG A 196 -3.07 14.81 -38.68
N MET A 197 -3.26 16.12 -38.51
CA MET A 197 -2.22 17.13 -38.72
C MET A 197 -1.24 17.23 -37.53
N ALA A 198 -1.66 16.86 -36.32
CA ALA A 198 -0.80 16.85 -35.13
C ALA A 198 0.06 15.57 -35.01
N ALA A 199 -0.24 14.55 -35.83
CA ALA A 199 0.59 13.38 -36.07
C ALA A 199 1.68 13.60 -37.16
N ASP A 200 1.62 14.74 -37.86
CA ASP A 200 2.54 15.15 -38.94
C ASP A 200 3.57 16.15 -38.37
N GLU A 201 4.81 15.70 -38.13
CA GLU A 201 5.75 16.40 -37.25
C GLU A 201 6.17 17.80 -37.73
N GLU A 202 6.03 18.10 -39.02
CA GLU A 202 6.49 19.34 -39.65
C GLU A 202 5.65 20.59 -39.31
N ARG A 203 4.44 20.45 -38.73
CA ARG A 203 3.45 21.54 -38.60
C ARG A 203 3.14 21.99 -37.17
N ARG A 204 4.16 22.30 -36.36
CA ARG A 204 4.01 22.68 -34.93
C ARG A 204 3.49 24.11 -34.68
N SER A 205 2.38 24.52 -35.31
CA SER A 205 1.75 25.84 -35.11
C SER A 205 0.21 25.80 -35.21
N PHE A 206 -0.45 25.42 -34.11
CA PHE A 206 -1.92 25.33 -34.02
C PHE A 206 -2.52 26.33 -33.01
N GLN A 207 -3.75 26.76 -33.27
CA GLN A 207 -4.58 27.52 -32.32
C GLN A 207 -5.13 26.56 -31.27
N LYS A 208 -4.71 26.73 -30.01
CA LYS A 208 -4.69 25.62 -29.04
C LYS A 208 -6.05 25.25 -28.44
N ASP A 209 -6.94 26.24 -28.27
CA ASP A 209 -8.09 26.09 -27.38
C ASP A 209 -9.37 25.59 -28.08
N THR A 210 -9.60 25.97 -29.34
CA THR A 210 -10.84 25.63 -30.09
C THR A 210 -10.91 24.17 -30.53
N ASP A 211 -9.79 23.55 -30.89
CA ASP A 211 -9.78 22.16 -31.33
C ASP A 211 -9.88 21.17 -30.14
N GLN A 212 -9.46 21.58 -28.93
CA GLN A 212 -9.38 20.69 -27.77
C GLN A 212 -10.76 20.12 -27.36
N GLN A 213 -11.80 20.95 -27.38
CA GLN A 213 -13.17 20.55 -27.01
C GLN A 213 -13.78 19.57 -28.03
N ALA A 214 -13.53 19.78 -29.32
CA ALA A 214 -14.00 18.88 -30.38
C ALA A 214 -13.27 17.52 -30.35
N VAL A 215 -11.99 17.51 -29.96
CA VAL A 215 -11.25 16.26 -29.71
C VAL A 215 -11.85 15.50 -28.52
N LEU A 216 -12.10 16.18 -27.39
CA LEU A 216 -12.74 15.56 -26.22
C LEU A 216 -14.14 14.99 -26.55
N ALA A 217 -14.95 15.72 -27.33
CA ALA A 217 -16.26 15.24 -27.78
C ALA A 217 -16.20 13.97 -28.67
N ILE A 218 -15.10 13.75 -29.41
CA ILE A 218 -14.85 12.46 -30.07
C ILE A 218 -14.54 11.36 -29.07
N LEU A 219 -13.67 11.63 -28.08
CA LEU A 219 -13.27 10.66 -27.07
C LEU A 219 -14.46 10.20 -26.20
N GLU A 220 -15.41 11.08 -25.94
CA GLU A 220 -16.62 10.76 -25.17
C GLU A 220 -17.62 9.85 -25.91
N ARG A 221 -17.44 9.60 -27.22
CA ARG A 221 -18.36 8.77 -28.01
C ARG A 221 -18.42 7.32 -27.50
N PRO A 222 -19.61 6.69 -27.38
CA PRO A 222 -19.78 5.41 -26.69
C PRO A 222 -18.94 4.23 -27.21
N TRP A 223 -18.44 4.30 -28.45
CA TRP A 223 -17.54 3.28 -29.00
C TRP A 223 -16.33 3.04 -28.09
N PHE A 224 -15.67 4.12 -27.63
CA PHE A 224 -14.47 4.07 -26.79
C PHE A 224 -14.68 3.43 -25.41
N ARG A 225 -15.93 3.17 -25.02
CA ARG A 225 -16.27 2.63 -23.69
C ARG A 225 -16.68 1.18 -23.70
N ARG A 226 -17.03 0.57 -24.84
CA ARG A 226 -17.49 -0.83 -24.89
C ARG A 226 -16.33 -1.79 -24.56
N ILE A 227 -16.60 -2.84 -23.78
CA ILE A 227 -15.59 -3.90 -23.53
C ILE A 227 -15.21 -4.65 -24.81
N TRP A 228 -16.16 -4.94 -25.70
CA TRP A 228 -15.92 -5.75 -26.92
C TRP A 228 -14.94 -5.10 -27.90
N VAL A 229 -14.95 -3.78 -28.06
CA VAL A 229 -14.10 -3.10 -29.04
C VAL A 229 -12.60 -3.25 -28.75
N LEU A 230 -12.25 -3.60 -27.51
CA LEU A 230 -10.88 -3.92 -27.10
C LEU A 230 -10.35 -5.14 -27.86
N GLN A 231 -11.13 -6.22 -27.93
CA GLN A 231 -10.76 -7.43 -28.68
C GLN A 231 -10.68 -7.14 -30.18
N GLU A 232 -11.64 -6.35 -30.68
CA GLU A 232 -11.74 -5.95 -32.09
C GLU A 232 -10.50 -5.15 -32.56
N VAL A 233 -9.99 -4.20 -31.76
CA VAL A 233 -8.77 -3.43 -32.09
C VAL A 233 -7.47 -4.07 -31.63
N ALA A 234 -7.50 -5.01 -30.68
CA ALA A 234 -6.33 -5.80 -30.31
C ALA A 234 -5.95 -6.81 -31.40
N ALA A 235 -6.96 -7.44 -32.02
CA ALA A 235 -6.82 -8.42 -33.10
C ALA A 235 -6.48 -7.79 -34.45
N ALA A 236 -6.96 -6.57 -34.70
CA ALA A 236 -6.77 -5.86 -35.95
C ALA A 236 -5.30 -5.84 -36.41
N GLN A 237 -5.07 -6.06 -37.71
CA GLN A 237 -3.75 -5.88 -38.33
C GLN A 237 -3.61 -4.48 -38.98
N HIS A 238 -4.73 -3.81 -39.23
CA HIS A 238 -4.81 -2.44 -39.76
C HIS A 238 -6.17 -1.85 -39.36
N ILE A 239 -6.17 -0.62 -38.81
CA ILE A 239 -7.35 0.02 -38.23
C ILE A 239 -7.65 1.31 -38.99
N VAL A 240 -8.85 1.43 -39.55
CA VAL A 240 -9.35 2.67 -40.15
C VAL A 240 -10.46 3.23 -39.29
N MET A 241 -10.22 4.36 -38.63
CA MET A 241 -11.27 5.07 -37.90
C MET A 241 -12.06 5.97 -38.85
N MET A 242 -13.38 5.97 -38.67
CA MET A 242 -14.34 6.69 -39.48
C MET A 242 -15.33 7.45 -38.59
N CYS A 243 -15.58 8.71 -38.94
CA CYS A 243 -16.64 9.53 -38.38
C CYS A 243 -17.28 10.34 -39.51
N GLY A 244 -18.58 10.13 -39.75
CA GLY A 244 -19.28 10.71 -40.89
C GLY A 244 -18.56 10.44 -42.22
N SER A 245 -17.98 11.49 -42.81
CA SER A 245 -17.21 11.41 -44.07
C SER A 245 -15.69 11.26 -43.88
N ILE A 246 -15.16 11.57 -42.69
CA ILE A 246 -13.72 11.68 -42.44
C ILE A 246 -13.15 10.32 -42.02
N ARG A 247 -11.97 10.00 -42.55
CA ARG A 247 -11.21 8.78 -42.25
C ARG A 247 -9.80 9.13 -41.76
N ILE A 248 -9.31 8.40 -40.76
CA ILE A 248 -7.94 8.47 -40.24
C ILE A 248 -7.44 7.05 -39.93
N ASP A 249 -6.14 6.81 -40.09
CA ASP A 249 -5.49 5.58 -39.64
C ASP A 249 -5.41 5.53 -38.09
N GLY A 250 -5.55 4.34 -37.50
CA GLY A 250 -5.56 4.16 -36.05
C GLY A 250 -4.22 4.46 -35.38
N TYR A 251 -3.08 4.23 -36.04
CA TYR A 251 -1.77 4.56 -35.50
C TYR A 251 -1.52 6.09 -35.57
N ALA A 252 -1.90 6.74 -36.68
CA ALA A 252 -1.89 8.19 -36.81
C ALA A 252 -2.79 8.88 -35.76
N PHE A 253 -3.96 8.33 -35.45
CA PHE A 253 -4.82 8.81 -34.36
C PHE A 253 -4.09 8.76 -33.01
N CYS A 254 -3.43 7.64 -32.70
CA CYS A 254 -2.67 7.45 -31.45
C CYS A 254 -1.42 8.35 -31.35
N LEU A 255 -0.82 8.77 -32.47
CA LEU A 255 0.30 9.72 -32.47
C LEU A 255 -0.15 11.18 -32.34
N GLY A 256 -1.27 11.56 -32.97
CA GLY A 256 -1.75 12.95 -32.94
C GLY A 256 -2.40 13.37 -31.62
N LEU A 257 -2.94 12.42 -30.84
CA LEU A 257 -3.70 12.73 -29.63
C LEU A 257 -2.86 13.38 -28.50
N PRO A 258 -1.66 12.89 -28.14
CA PRO A 258 -0.81 13.52 -27.11
C PRO A 258 -0.26 14.90 -27.50
N SER A 259 -0.24 15.23 -28.80
CA SER A 259 0.13 16.56 -29.30
C SER A 259 -0.96 17.62 -29.07
N LEU A 260 -2.20 17.21 -28.81
CA LEU A 260 -3.37 18.09 -28.65
C LEU A 260 -3.95 18.10 -27.22
N LEU A 261 -3.78 17.02 -26.46
CA LEU A 261 -4.23 16.90 -25.06
C LEU A 261 -3.04 16.65 -24.13
N GLN A 262 -3.02 17.30 -22.97
CA GLN A 262 -2.07 16.89 -21.92
C GLN A 262 -2.49 15.49 -21.42
N TYR A 263 -1.52 14.64 -21.08
CA TYR A 263 -1.82 13.25 -20.67
C TYR A 263 -2.91 13.12 -19.59
N LYS A 264 -2.93 14.06 -18.62
CA LYS A 264 -3.94 14.12 -17.55
C LYS A 264 -5.37 14.34 -18.08
N ASP A 265 -5.52 15.05 -19.20
CA ASP A 265 -6.80 15.46 -19.79
C ASP A 265 -7.40 14.33 -20.66
N ILE A 266 -6.60 13.34 -21.06
CA ILE A 266 -7.05 12.14 -21.79
C ILE A 266 -7.70 11.17 -20.79
N PRO A 267 -8.97 10.76 -20.94
CA PRO A 267 -9.63 9.82 -20.03
C PRO A 267 -8.96 8.44 -19.99
N THR A 268 -9.05 7.73 -18.86
CA THR A 268 -8.35 6.46 -18.64
C THR A 268 -8.71 5.36 -19.63
N HIS A 269 -9.99 5.19 -19.97
CA HIS A 269 -10.44 4.22 -20.99
C HIS A 269 -9.86 4.50 -22.39
N ILE A 270 -9.63 5.78 -22.73
CA ILE A 270 -8.97 6.15 -24.00
C ILE A 270 -7.50 5.72 -24.00
N ARG A 271 -6.79 5.88 -22.89
CA ARG A 271 -5.38 5.46 -22.77
C ARG A 271 -5.26 3.95 -23.00
N SER A 272 -6.15 3.16 -22.40
CA SER A 272 -6.15 1.72 -22.55
C SER A 272 -6.53 1.26 -23.97
N VAL A 273 -7.51 1.90 -24.62
CA VAL A 273 -7.85 1.65 -26.04
C VAL A 273 -6.70 2.05 -26.98
N THR A 274 -6.07 3.21 -26.77
CA THR A 274 -4.97 3.68 -27.65
C THR A 274 -3.70 2.82 -27.53
N TYR A 275 -3.44 2.18 -26.39
CA TYR A 275 -2.39 1.15 -26.27
C TYR A 275 -2.68 -0.07 -27.16
N LEU A 276 -3.92 -0.57 -27.19
CA LEU A 276 -4.29 -1.67 -28.07
C LEU A 276 -4.14 -1.27 -29.54
N MET A 277 -4.69 -0.11 -29.93
CA MET A 277 -4.59 0.41 -31.30
C MET A 277 -3.15 0.68 -31.74
N ARG A 278 -2.32 1.38 -30.94
CA ARG A 278 -0.95 1.77 -31.32
C ARG A 278 -0.03 0.56 -31.55
N GLY A 279 -0.30 -0.55 -30.87
CA GLY A 279 0.47 -1.79 -31.04
C GLY A 279 0.06 -2.66 -32.23
N CYS A 280 -1.07 -2.40 -32.89
CA CYS A 280 -1.69 -3.36 -33.83
C CYS A 280 -0.78 -3.74 -35.02
N ILE A 281 -0.03 -2.77 -35.56
CA ILE A 281 0.91 -2.94 -36.69
C ILE A 281 2.13 -3.79 -36.30
N PHE A 282 2.43 -3.92 -35.00
CA PHE A 282 3.65 -4.58 -34.49
C PHE A 282 3.38 -5.96 -33.85
N ARG A 283 2.13 -6.42 -33.78
CA ARG A 283 1.77 -7.72 -33.17
C ARG A 283 1.74 -8.84 -34.20
N PRO A 284 2.15 -10.07 -33.82
CA PRO A 284 1.74 -11.28 -34.54
C PRO A 284 0.21 -11.36 -34.68
N ARG A 285 -0.29 -12.01 -35.74
CA ARG A 285 -1.75 -12.19 -35.93
C ARG A 285 -2.41 -12.93 -34.77
N TYR A 286 -1.78 -14.01 -34.34
CA TYR A 286 -2.18 -14.87 -33.23
C TYR A 286 -1.01 -15.76 -32.82
N SER A 287 -1.13 -16.35 -31.63
CA SER A 287 -0.43 -17.54 -31.19
C SER A 287 -1.43 -18.71 -31.10
N MET A 288 -0.96 -19.95 -31.25
CA MET A 288 -1.77 -21.14 -30.97
C MET A 288 -1.51 -21.60 -29.53
N ASN A 289 -2.59 -21.82 -28.77
CA ASN A 289 -2.49 -22.46 -27.45
C ASN A 289 -2.23 -23.97 -27.59
N SER A 290 -1.94 -24.64 -26.47
CA SER A 290 -1.60 -26.08 -26.43
C SER A 290 -2.70 -27.02 -26.91
N PHE A 291 -3.92 -26.51 -27.16
CA PHE A 291 -5.08 -27.27 -27.64
C PHE A 291 -5.54 -26.85 -29.06
N GLY A 292 -4.78 -26.03 -29.78
CA GLY A 292 -5.09 -25.61 -31.16
C GLY A 292 -6.12 -24.48 -31.28
N GLY A 293 -6.44 -23.81 -30.16
CA GLY A 293 -7.18 -22.55 -30.12
C GLY A 293 -6.28 -21.35 -30.41
N ILE A 294 -6.88 -20.25 -30.88
CA ILE A 294 -6.20 -19.00 -31.22
C ILE A 294 -6.28 -18.01 -30.06
N SER A 295 -5.13 -17.44 -29.67
CA SER A 295 -5.03 -16.29 -28.77
C SER A 295 -4.27 -15.17 -29.46
N LEU A 296 -4.58 -13.92 -29.09
CA LEU A 296 -3.86 -12.73 -29.57
C LEU A 296 -2.57 -12.44 -28.76
N ASP A 297 -2.31 -13.20 -27.68
CA ASP A 297 -1.10 -13.13 -26.85
C ASP A 297 -0.75 -11.70 -26.37
N ILE A 298 -1.77 -10.93 -25.96
CA ILE A 298 -1.61 -9.50 -25.63
C ILE A 298 -0.94 -9.34 -24.27
N ARG A 299 -1.57 -9.90 -23.24
CA ARG A 299 -1.19 -9.86 -21.83
C ARG A 299 -1.91 -10.99 -21.08
N PRO A 300 -1.43 -11.35 -19.88
CA PRO A 300 -2.16 -12.19 -18.94
C PRO A 300 -3.56 -11.67 -18.59
N LEU A 301 -4.50 -12.58 -18.30
CA LEU A 301 -5.91 -12.21 -18.05
C LEU A 301 -6.10 -11.29 -16.82
N GLY A 302 -5.29 -11.46 -15.77
CA GLY A 302 -5.34 -10.59 -14.59
C GLY A 302 -4.99 -9.15 -14.96
N ALA A 303 -3.84 -8.97 -15.61
CA ALA A 303 -3.40 -7.67 -16.13
C ALA A 303 -4.39 -7.05 -17.15
N LEU A 304 -5.05 -7.86 -17.99
CA LEU A 304 -6.12 -7.36 -18.88
C LEU A 304 -7.31 -6.83 -18.07
N ILE A 305 -7.78 -7.57 -17.07
CA ILE A 305 -8.94 -7.14 -16.27
C ILE A 305 -8.59 -5.88 -15.46
N ASP A 306 -7.39 -5.79 -14.87
CA ASP A 306 -6.95 -4.58 -14.18
C ASP A 306 -6.92 -3.35 -15.10
N MET A 307 -6.57 -3.51 -16.39
CA MET A 307 -6.62 -2.43 -17.38
C MET A 307 -8.04 -2.08 -17.87
N TYR A 308 -8.93 -3.07 -18.01
CA TYR A 308 -10.16 -2.91 -18.83
C TYR A 308 -11.50 -3.09 -18.09
N HIS A 309 -11.56 -3.57 -16.84
CA HIS A 309 -12.82 -3.84 -16.11
C HIS A 309 -13.76 -2.63 -15.96
N THR A 310 -13.26 -1.41 -16.14
CA THR A 310 -14.01 -0.15 -16.12
C THR A 310 -14.86 0.10 -17.37
N HIS A 311 -14.69 -0.69 -18.44
CA HIS A 311 -15.45 -0.55 -19.69
C HIS A 311 -16.91 -0.99 -19.52
N GLU A 312 -17.78 -0.35 -20.31
CA GLU A 312 -19.22 -0.58 -20.36
C GLU A 312 -19.53 -1.89 -21.10
N ALA A 313 -20.47 -2.65 -20.54
CA ALA A 313 -20.86 -3.99 -20.98
C ALA A 313 -22.39 -4.13 -20.87
N THR A 314 -23.03 -4.83 -21.80
CA THR A 314 -24.49 -5.03 -21.77
C THR A 314 -24.84 -6.19 -20.84
N GLU A 315 -24.19 -7.34 -21.06
CA GLU A 315 -24.19 -8.43 -20.09
C GLU A 315 -22.92 -8.35 -19.24
N ARG A 316 -23.02 -8.59 -17.93
CA ARG A 316 -21.87 -8.42 -17.01
C ARG A 316 -20.73 -9.39 -17.32
N HIS A 317 -21.07 -10.58 -17.83
CA HIS A 317 -20.13 -11.60 -18.31
C HIS A 317 -19.16 -11.11 -19.39
N ASP A 318 -19.58 -10.16 -20.23
CA ASP A 318 -18.76 -9.61 -21.32
C ASP A 318 -17.45 -9.00 -20.79
N LYS A 319 -17.46 -8.45 -19.57
CA LYS A 319 -16.26 -7.91 -18.88
C LYS A 319 -15.13 -8.91 -18.71
N ILE A 320 -15.45 -10.21 -18.77
CA ILE A 320 -14.49 -11.30 -18.73
C ILE A 320 -14.37 -11.92 -20.13
N PHE A 321 -15.50 -12.24 -20.78
CA PHE A 321 -15.50 -12.99 -22.04
C PHE A 321 -14.81 -12.26 -23.21
N ALA A 322 -14.94 -10.93 -23.31
CA ALA A 322 -14.24 -10.15 -24.35
C ALA A 322 -12.71 -10.15 -24.18
N LEU A 323 -12.20 -10.44 -22.98
CA LEU A 323 -10.77 -10.43 -22.68
C LEU A 323 -10.13 -11.82 -22.82
N LEU A 324 -10.91 -12.90 -22.86
CA LEU A 324 -10.38 -14.27 -22.95
C LEU A 324 -9.53 -14.48 -24.21
N GLY A 325 -10.00 -14.01 -25.37
CA GLY A 325 -9.27 -14.12 -26.65
C GLY A 325 -8.00 -13.26 -26.72
N MET A 326 -7.81 -12.33 -25.79
CA MET A 326 -6.60 -11.50 -25.66
C MET A 326 -5.56 -12.10 -24.71
N SER A 327 -5.93 -13.12 -23.92
CA SER A 327 -5.13 -13.66 -22.82
C SER A 327 -3.93 -14.47 -23.30
N SER A 328 -2.73 -14.15 -22.81
CA SER A 328 -1.51 -14.96 -23.01
C SER A 328 -1.52 -16.26 -22.20
N ASN A 329 -2.30 -16.33 -21.12
CA ASN A 329 -2.55 -17.57 -20.37
C ASN A 329 -3.78 -18.27 -20.94
N ASP A 330 -3.79 -19.60 -21.01
CA ASP A 330 -4.92 -20.38 -21.51
C ASP A 330 -6.03 -20.53 -20.45
N PRO A 331 -7.17 -19.82 -20.54
CA PRO A 331 -8.22 -19.85 -19.52
C PRO A 331 -9.07 -21.13 -19.58
N ILE A 332 -9.02 -21.84 -20.71
CA ILE A 332 -9.80 -23.05 -20.97
C ILE A 332 -9.38 -24.16 -19.99
N THR A 333 -8.11 -24.17 -19.60
CA THR A 333 -7.52 -25.10 -18.60
C THR A 333 -8.25 -25.12 -17.25
N HIS A 334 -8.91 -24.02 -16.87
CA HIS A 334 -9.68 -23.87 -15.62
C HIS A 334 -11.18 -23.65 -15.87
N GLY A 335 -11.65 -23.96 -17.08
CA GLY A 335 -13.08 -23.90 -17.45
C GLY A 335 -13.63 -22.48 -17.64
N LEU A 336 -12.78 -21.46 -17.82
CA LEU A 336 -13.20 -20.10 -18.18
C LEU A 336 -13.50 -20.03 -19.69
N LEU A 337 -14.74 -20.36 -20.04
CA LEU A 337 -15.28 -20.32 -21.41
C LEU A 337 -16.53 -19.41 -21.48
N PRO A 338 -16.83 -18.80 -22.64
CA PRO A 338 -18.05 -18.00 -22.85
C PRO A 338 -19.36 -18.79 -22.64
N ASN A 339 -19.87 -18.78 -21.41
CA ASN A 339 -21.10 -19.44 -21.02
C ASN A 339 -22.02 -18.52 -20.20
N TYR A 340 -22.98 -17.90 -20.88
CA TYR A 340 -24.01 -17.03 -20.26
C TYR A 340 -25.00 -17.78 -19.34
N LYS A 341 -24.97 -19.13 -19.33
CA LYS A 341 -25.78 -19.95 -18.41
C LYS A 341 -25.08 -20.13 -17.04
N THR A 342 -23.79 -19.78 -16.92
CA THR A 342 -23.06 -19.74 -15.65
C THR A 342 -23.45 -18.50 -14.84
N PRO A 343 -23.87 -18.61 -13.57
CA PRO A 343 -24.16 -17.45 -12.73
C PRO A 343 -22.92 -16.58 -12.43
N TRP A 344 -23.13 -15.27 -12.23
CA TRP A 344 -22.05 -14.27 -12.15
C TRP A 344 -21.12 -14.46 -10.93
N ASP A 345 -21.66 -14.84 -9.78
CA ASP A 345 -20.89 -15.18 -8.58
C ASP A 345 -19.88 -16.32 -8.85
N LYS A 346 -20.35 -17.39 -9.50
CA LYS A 346 -19.53 -18.56 -9.86
C LYS A 346 -18.46 -18.20 -10.89
N LEU A 347 -18.81 -17.42 -11.92
CA LEU A 347 -17.84 -16.94 -12.91
C LEU A 347 -16.75 -16.07 -12.25
N MET A 348 -17.13 -15.14 -11.36
CA MET A 348 -16.18 -14.32 -10.61
C MET A 348 -15.29 -15.17 -9.69
N ALA A 349 -15.83 -16.21 -9.04
CA ALA A 349 -15.06 -17.11 -8.20
C ALA A 349 -14.12 -18.04 -8.99
N GLN A 350 -14.51 -18.46 -10.21
CA GLN A 350 -13.61 -19.17 -11.13
C GLN A 350 -12.46 -18.26 -11.60
N LEU A 351 -12.78 -17.00 -11.95
CA LEU A 351 -11.78 -16.01 -12.36
C LEU A 351 -10.72 -15.76 -11.27
N VAL A 352 -11.15 -15.56 -10.02
CA VAL A 352 -10.24 -15.29 -8.91
C VAL A 352 -9.30 -16.49 -8.65
N ARG A 353 -9.80 -17.73 -8.71
CA ARG A 353 -8.95 -18.93 -8.55
C ARG A 353 -7.99 -19.15 -9.72
N PHE A 354 -8.40 -18.80 -10.95
CA PHE A 354 -7.50 -18.85 -12.12
C PHE A 354 -6.31 -17.89 -11.99
N ILE A 355 -6.52 -16.69 -11.42
CA ILE A 355 -5.46 -15.67 -11.31
C ILE A 355 -4.62 -15.86 -10.03
N LEU A 356 -5.27 -16.09 -8.88
CA LEU A 356 -4.62 -16.15 -7.56
C LEU A 356 -4.33 -17.58 -7.05
N GLY A 357 -4.73 -18.60 -7.82
CA GLY A 357 -4.55 -20.02 -7.52
C GLY A 357 -5.68 -20.63 -6.66
N GLU A 358 -5.84 -21.96 -6.74
CA GLU A 358 -6.87 -22.74 -6.03
C GLU A 358 -6.76 -22.73 -4.49
N ARG A 359 -5.74 -22.10 -3.92
CA ARG A 359 -5.51 -22.02 -2.46
C ARG A 359 -6.25 -20.88 -1.77
N VAL A 360 -6.97 -20.04 -2.50
CA VAL A 360 -7.67 -18.86 -1.96
C VAL A 360 -9.16 -19.13 -1.72
N PHE A 361 -9.68 -18.66 -0.58
CA PHE A 361 -11.10 -18.69 -0.27
C PHE A 361 -11.76 -17.46 -0.88
N VAL A 362 -12.80 -17.64 -1.71
CA VAL A 362 -13.43 -16.56 -2.48
C VAL A 362 -14.91 -16.47 -2.16
N LYS A 363 -15.37 -15.28 -1.80
CA LYS A 363 -16.78 -14.90 -1.69
C LYS A 363 -17.11 -13.86 -2.75
N SER A 364 -18.22 -14.04 -3.46
CA SER A 364 -18.72 -13.16 -4.53
C SER A 364 -20.25 -13.21 -4.54
N TRP A 365 -20.91 -12.30 -5.27
CA TRP A 365 -22.37 -12.16 -5.22
C TRP A 365 -23.00 -11.95 -6.59
N MET A 366 -24.19 -12.53 -6.79
CA MET A 366 -24.99 -12.43 -8.03
C MET A 366 -25.20 -11.00 -8.56
N GLN A 367 -25.26 -10.01 -7.66
CA GLN A 367 -25.59 -8.62 -7.99
C GLN A 367 -24.38 -7.67 -7.98
N GLN A 368 -23.22 -8.05 -7.42
CA GLN A 368 -22.07 -7.16 -7.26
C GLN A 368 -20.90 -7.53 -8.18
N GLN A 369 -20.20 -6.53 -8.71
CA GLN A 369 -18.93 -6.69 -9.43
C GLN A 369 -17.77 -6.60 -8.42
N ALA A 370 -17.85 -7.45 -7.40
CA ALA A 370 -16.87 -7.49 -6.32
C ALA A 370 -16.66 -8.92 -5.81
N ALA A 371 -15.45 -9.18 -5.32
CA ALA A 371 -15.10 -10.40 -4.60
C ALA A 371 -14.29 -10.06 -3.33
N VAL A 372 -14.53 -10.83 -2.27
CA VAL A 372 -13.70 -10.84 -1.07
C VAL A 372 -12.88 -12.14 -1.11
N VAL A 373 -11.58 -12.02 -0.87
CA VAL A 373 -10.63 -13.13 -0.96
C VAL A 373 -9.87 -13.24 0.35
N PHE A 374 -9.92 -14.40 0.99
CA PHE A 374 -9.07 -14.73 2.13
C PHE A 374 -7.96 -15.68 1.68
N ALA A 375 -6.71 -15.29 1.90
CA ALA A 375 -5.54 -15.97 1.36
C ALA A 375 -4.32 -15.83 2.28
N LYS A 376 -3.44 -16.84 2.26
CA LYS A 376 -2.11 -16.75 2.88
C LYS A 376 -1.10 -16.23 1.88
N GLY A 377 -0.14 -15.41 2.33
CA GLY A 377 0.89 -14.83 1.46
C GLY A 377 2.07 -14.26 2.23
N CYS A 378 3.02 -13.69 1.53
CA CYS A 378 4.15 -12.94 2.08
C CYS A 378 4.23 -11.53 1.51
N VAL A 379 4.87 -10.62 2.26
CA VAL A 379 5.10 -9.23 1.84
C VAL A 379 6.48 -9.12 1.17
N ILE A 380 6.53 -8.46 0.01
CA ILE A 380 7.78 -8.16 -0.69
C ILE A 380 8.29 -6.77 -0.30
N GLY A 381 7.42 -5.76 -0.30
CA GLY A 381 7.78 -4.39 0.10
C GLY A 381 6.65 -3.39 -0.11
N ILE A 382 6.92 -2.13 0.24
CA ILE A 382 5.97 -1.01 0.11
C ILE A 382 6.41 -0.06 -1.01
N VAL A 383 5.45 0.52 -1.73
CA VAL A 383 5.68 1.61 -2.67
C VAL A 383 6.06 2.85 -1.89
N SER A 384 7.18 3.46 -2.27
CA SER A 384 7.82 4.59 -1.57
C SER A 384 7.86 5.88 -2.39
N SER A 385 7.45 5.81 -3.66
CA SER A 385 7.08 6.96 -4.49
C SER A 385 6.49 6.49 -5.82
N VAL A 386 5.55 7.27 -6.35
CA VAL A 386 5.02 7.12 -7.71
C VAL A 386 5.18 8.44 -8.46
N GLN A 387 5.75 8.40 -9.67
CA GLN A 387 5.95 9.56 -10.53
C GLN A 387 5.39 9.26 -11.93
N ILE A 388 4.63 10.18 -12.53
CA ILE A 388 4.14 10.02 -13.90
C ILE A 388 5.31 10.24 -14.87
N ALA A 389 5.43 9.40 -15.89
CA ALA A 389 6.47 9.52 -16.92
C ALA A 389 6.22 10.74 -17.83
N HIS A 390 6.66 11.92 -17.40
CA HIS A 390 6.49 13.18 -18.15
C HIS A 390 7.34 13.27 -19.43
N ASP A 391 8.38 12.44 -19.55
CA ASP A 391 9.43 12.56 -20.58
C ASP A 391 9.36 11.48 -21.69
N ASP A 392 8.46 10.49 -21.56
CA ASP A 392 8.20 9.51 -22.62
C ASP A 392 6.96 9.93 -23.45
N SER A 393 7.14 9.97 -24.77
CA SER A 393 6.16 10.17 -25.87
C SER A 393 4.92 9.24 -25.88
N ARG A 394 4.71 8.51 -24.79
CA ARG A 394 3.64 7.52 -24.58
C ARG A 394 2.67 7.94 -23.49
N GLY A 395 3.15 8.63 -22.45
CA GLY A 395 2.37 9.12 -21.29
C GLY A 395 1.76 8.05 -20.37
N ASP A 396 1.42 6.88 -20.90
CA ASP A 396 0.67 5.76 -20.29
C ASP A 396 1.39 5.00 -19.15
N ARG A 397 2.40 5.61 -18.53
CA ARG A 397 3.39 4.97 -17.66
C ARG A 397 3.61 5.70 -16.33
N GLN A 398 3.74 4.91 -15.27
CA GLN A 398 4.12 5.33 -13.92
C GLN A 398 5.50 4.76 -13.57
N HIS A 399 6.42 5.61 -13.15
CA HIS A 399 7.62 5.21 -12.43
C HIS A 399 7.22 4.90 -10.98
N VAL A 400 7.30 3.63 -10.59
CA VAL A 400 7.02 3.16 -9.23
C VAL A 400 8.35 2.77 -8.59
N ARG A 401 8.61 3.20 -7.36
CA ARG A 401 9.77 2.74 -6.56
C ARG A 401 9.29 1.94 -5.36
N LEU A 402 10.01 0.87 -5.01
CA LEU A 402 9.79 0.15 -3.76
C LEU A 402 10.75 0.58 -2.65
N LYS A 403 10.37 0.24 -1.42
CA LYS A 403 11.20 0.08 -0.22
C LYS A 403 11.00 -1.38 0.22
N ILE A 404 12.09 -2.14 0.31
CA ILE A 404 12.08 -3.55 0.74
C ILE A 404 12.79 -3.60 2.08
N ARG A 405 12.05 -3.87 3.18
CA ARG A 405 12.60 -3.99 4.56
C ARG A 405 13.59 -2.87 4.92
N ASP A 406 13.17 -1.64 4.67
CA ASP A 406 13.96 -0.41 4.93
C ASP A 406 15.17 -0.15 4.01
N VAL A 407 15.50 -1.08 3.10
CA VAL A 407 16.43 -0.84 1.99
C VAL A 407 15.68 -0.20 0.80
N PRO A 408 16.26 0.79 0.10
CA PRO A 408 15.75 1.28 -1.19
C PRO A 408 15.63 0.12 -2.19
N GLY A 409 14.41 -0.14 -2.66
CA GLY A 409 14.12 -1.22 -3.59
C GLY A 409 14.30 -0.83 -5.06
N PRO A 410 13.98 -1.76 -5.99
CA PRO A 410 13.98 -1.46 -7.42
C PRO A 410 12.99 -0.35 -7.79
N SER A 411 13.19 0.21 -8.98
CA SER A 411 12.22 1.09 -9.63
C SER A 411 11.82 0.53 -10.99
N TRP A 412 10.56 0.70 -11.36
CA TRP A 412 9.98 0.14 -12.59
C TRP A 412 9.07 1.13 -13.30
N ILE A 413 8.97 0.99 -14.62
CA ILE A 413 8.08 1.78 -15.48
C ILE A 413 6.84 0.92 -15.79
N VAL A 414 5.84 1.01 -14.91
CA VAL A 414 4.60 0.22 -14.95
C VAL A 414 3.58 0.92 -15.85
N GLN A 415 2.77 0.17 -16.59
CA GLN A 415 1.69 0.74 -17.41
C GLN A 415 0.45 1.01 -16.53
N VAL A 416 -0.23 2.13 -16.77
CA VAL A 416 -1.35 2.57 -15.91
C VAL A 416 -2.59 1.66 -16.08
N ALA A 417 -3.04 1.07 -14.99
CA ALA A 417 -4.27 0.27 -14.90
C ALA A 417 -5.49 1.13 -14.55
N GLY A 418 -6.68 0.50 -14.45
CA GLY A 418 -7.94 1.16 -14.10
C GLY A 418 -7.94 1.83 -12.72
N LYS A 419 -7.10 1.36 -11.80
CA LYS A 419 -6.75 2.03 -10.53
C LYS A 419 -5.26 2.41 -10.56
N PRO A 420 -4.88 3.65 -10.22
CA PRO A 420 -3.48 4.04 -10.14
C PRO A 420 -2.82 3.42 -8.89
N ILE A 421 -1.54 3.05 -9.01
CA ILE A 421 -0.68 2.77 -7.85
C ILE A 421 -0.40 4.11 -7.14
N GLU A 422 -0.43 4.11 -5.81
CA GLU A 422 -0.17 5.25 -4.93
C GLU A 422 0.98 4.94 -3.95
N ASP A 423 1.45 5.99 -3.27
CA ASP A 423 2.44 5.87 -2.21
C ASP A 423 1.83 5.12 -1.01
N GLY A 424 2.57 4.18 -0.42
CA GLY A 424 2.05 3.29 0.64
C GLY A 424 1.28 2.04 0.16
N ASP A 425 1.10 1.82 -1.15
CA ASP A 425 0.63 0.53 -1.67
C ASP A 425 1.67 -0.58 -1.41
N ILE A 426 1.23 -1.83 -1.24
CA ILE A 426 2.08 -2.97 -0.90
C ILE A 426 2.20 -3.92 -2.09
N LEU A 427 3.42 -4.35 -2.41
CA LEU A 427 3.67 -5.52 -3.26
C LEU A 427 3.76 -6.77 -2.38
N CYS A 428 2.93 -7.77 -2.66
CA CYS A 428 2.89 -9.05 -1.95
C CYS A 428 2.76 -10.24 -2.90
N HIS A 429 3.00 -11.45 -2.40
CA HIS A 429 2.82 -12.69 -3.16
C HIS A 429 1.94 -13.66 -2.37
N LEU A 430 0.87 -14.16 -2.98
CA LEU A 430 -0.01 -15.15 -2.34
C LEU A 430 0.54 -16.57 -2.54
N LEU A 431 0.32 -17.44 -1.57
CA LEU A 431 0.80 -18.83 -1.62
C LEU A 431 -0.03 -19.64 -2.63
N GLY A 432 0.51 -19.86 -3.82
CA GLY A 432 -0.13 -20.59 -4.92
C GLY A 432 -0.61 -19.71 -6.08
N ALA A 433 -0.48 -18.38 -5.97
CA ALA A 433 -0.51 -17.51 -7.15
C ALA A 433 0.76 -17.75 -7.99
N THR A 434 0.70 -17.43 -9.29
CA THR A 434 1.87 -17.57 -10.19
C THR A 434 2.74 -16.31 -10.26
N LYS A 435 2.30 -15.21 -9.65
CA LYS A 435 2.96 -13.90 -9.67
C LYS A 435 2.60 -13.06 -8.43
N PRO A 436 3.41 -12.04 -8.09
CA PRO A 436 3.04 -11.04 -7.09
C PRO A 436 1.90 -10.13 -7.55
N MET A 437 1.31 -9.40 -6.61
CA MET A 437 0.15 -8.52 -6.80
C MET A 437 0.30 -7.21 -5.98
N VAL A 438 -0.48 -6.17 -6.30
CA VAL A 438 -0.43 -4.87 -5.61
C VAL A 438 -1.74 -4.57 -4.87
N ILE A 439 -1.63 -4.28 -3.58
CA ILE A 439 -2.77 -4.07 -2.67
C ILE A 439 -2.61 -2.77 -1.87
N ARG A 440 -3.73 -2.09 -1.59
CA ARG A 440 -3.79 -0.87 -0.78
C ARG A 440 -4.27 -1.17 0.64
N PRO A 441 -3.53 -0.81 1.69
CA PRO A 441 -4.02 -0.95 3.06
C PRO A 441 -5.26 -0.08 3.31
N ARG A 442 -6.24 -0.65 4.03
CA ARG A 442 -7.39 0.04 4.63
C ARG A 442 -7.35 -0.19 6.15
N HIS A 443 -8.43 0.11 6.86
CA HIS A 443 -8.46 0.04 8.33
C HIS A 443 -8.21 -1.39 8.87
N ASP A 444 -8.97 -2.37 8.37
CA ASP A 444 -8.91 -3.78 8.80
C ASP A 444 -8.96 -4.76 7.61
N TYR A 445 -8.61 -4.31 6.39
CA TYR A 445 -8.52 -5.13 5.18
C TYR A 445 -7.63 -4.46 4.13
N PHE A 446 -7.43 -5.12 2.99
CA PHE A 446 -6.70 -4.55 1.85
C PHE A 446 -7.57 -4.46 0.60
N THR A 447 -7.51 -3.36 -0.15
CA THR A 447 -8.15 -3.25 -1.47
C THR A 447 -7.19 -3.74 -2.56
N ILE A 448 -7.63 -4.60 -3.47
CA ILE A 448 -6.79 -4.98 -4.63
C ILE A 448 -6.73 -3.82 -5.63
N ILE A 449 -5.51 -3.43 -5.98
CA ILE A 449 -5.19 -2.40 -6.98
C ILE A 449 -4.76 -3.05 -8.29
N LEU A 450 -3.89 -4.07 -8.21
CA LEU A 450 -3.58 -5.01 -9.29
C LEU A 450 -3.68 -6.44 -8.77
N VAL A 451 -4.40 -7.33 -9.46
CA VAL A 451 -4.35 -8.78 -9.19
C VAL A 451 -3.06 -9.43 -9.69
N GLU A 452 -2.39 -8.81 -10.67
CA GLU A 452 -1.22 -9.42 -11.30
C GLU A 452 -0.14 -8.38 -11.66
N PHE A 453 1.00 -8.44 -10.99
CA PHE A 453 2.16 -7.59 -11.25
C PHE A 453 3.20 -8.33 -12.09
N THR A 454 3.70 -7.69 -13.15
CA THR A 454 4.84 -8.17 -13.94
C THR A 454 5.77 -6.99 -14.23
N PRO A 455 7.00 -6.96 -13.70
CA PRO A 455 7.94 -5.88 -13.98
C PRO A 455 8.39 -5.90 -15.46
N PRO A 456 8.76 -4.76 -16.05
CA PRO A 456 9.19 -4.71 -17.45
C PRO A 456 10.52 -5.45 -17.69
N LYS A 457 10.57 -6.27 -18.74
CA LYS A 457 11.81 -6.95 -19.21
C LYS A 457 12.73 -6.02 -20.02
N ASP A 458 12.91 -4.77 -19.62
CA ASP A 458 13.69 -3.79 -20.39
C ASP A 458 15.20 -3.98 -20.15
N ASP A 459 15.96 -4.31 -21.21
CA ASP A 459 17.40 -4.67 -21.15
C ASP A 459 18.34 -3.53 -20.67
N ARG A 460 17.80 -2.35 -20.32
CA ARG A 460 18.57 -1.17 -19.86
C ARG A 460 18.46 -0.87 -18.36
N MET A 461 17.59 -1.56 -17.63
CA MET A 461 17.50 -1.46 -16.17
C MET A 461 17.97 -2.77 -15.53
N GLU A 462 18.35 -2.71 -14.25
CA GLU A 462 18.97 -3.84 -13.55
C GLU A 462 18.05 -5.07 -13.60
N LYS A 463 18.56 -6.19 -14.15
CA LYS A 463 17.85 -7.46 -14.20
C LYS A 463 17.75 -8.05 -12.80
N MET A 464 16.66 -7.70 -12.14
CA MET A 464 16.22 -8.36 -10.91
C MET A 464 15.33 -9.54 -11.32
N ASP A 465 15.88 -10.75 -11.23
CA ASP A 465 15.08 -11.96 -11.46
C ASP A 465 14.01 -12.08 -10.38
N LEU A 466 12.75 -12.22 -10.78
CA LEU A 466 11.65 -12.47 -9.83
C LEU A 466 11.90 -13.74 -9.00
N GLU A 467 12.58 -14.73 -9.57
CA GLU A 467 13.03 -15.96 -8.91
C GLU A 467 13.85 -15.70 -7.62
N GLN A 468 14.50 -14.54 -7.49
CA GLN A 468 15.23 -14.13 -6.27
C GLN A 468 14.32 -13.47 -5.22
N LEU A 469 13.17 -12.90 -5.62
CA LEU A 469 12.08 -12.49 -4.70
C LEU A 469 11.15 -13.65 -4.33
N GLU A 470 11.05 -14.66 -5.20
CA GLU A 470 10.17 -15.82 -5.05
C GLU A 470 10.64 -16.84 -4.00
N GLN A 471 11.85 -16.70 -3.43
CA GLN A 471 12.33 -17.53 -2.32
C GLN A 471 11.68 -17.11 -0.99
N PRO A 472 10.64 -17.81 -0.47
CA PRO A 472 9.82 -17.27 0.62
C PRO A 472 10.44 -17.52 2.00
N GLU A 473 11.55 -18.26 2.07
CA GLU A 473 12.19 -18.78 3.30
C GLU A 473 12.60 -17.68 4.29
N ASN A 474 12.79 -16.46 3.79
CA ASN A 474 13.12 -15.27 4.58
C ASN A 474 11.92 -14.39 4.95
N SER A 475 10.69 -14.73 4.55
CA SER A 475 9.49 -13.89 4.72
C SER A 475 8.47 -14.53 5.68
N SER A 476 7.85 -13.73 6.55
CA SER A 476 6.79 -14.25 7.43
C SER A 476 5.45 -14.32 6.68
N VAL A 477 4.74 -15.43 6.85
CA VAL A 477 3.49 -15.70 6.14
C VAL A 477 2.32 -15.14 6.93
N HIS A 478 1.54 -14.28 6.30
CA HIS A 478 0.39 -13.59 6.89
C HIS A 478 -0.93 -14.04 6.28
N ASP A 479 -2.01 -13.80 7.02
CA ASP A 479 -3.40 -14.03 6.61
C ASP A 479 -4.02 -12.73 6.06
N PHE A 480 -4.16 -12.64 4.74
CA PHE A 480 -4.67 -11.47 4.04
C PHE A 480 -6.19 -11.56 3.85
N LEU A 481 -6.90 -10.50 4.24
CA LEU A 481 -8.26 -10.22 3.76
C LEU A 481 -8.20 -9.18 2.64
N LEU A 482 -8.51 -9.61 1.42
CA LEU A 482 -8.44 -8.80 0.20
C LEU A 482 -9.84 -8.51 -0.34
N VAL A 483 -10.03 -7.30 -0.84
CA VAL A 483 -11.30 -6.83 -1.44
C VAL A 483 -11.04 -6.35 -2.86
N TRP A 484 -11.55 -7.08 -3.85
CA TRP A 484 -11.51 -6.70 -5.26
C TRP A 484 -12.87 -6.16 -5.67
N ASP A 485 -13.03 -4.83 -5.61
CA ASP A 485 -14.24 -4.13 -6.03
C ASP A 485 -14.00 -3.37 -7.34
N TRP A 486 -14.81 -3.65 -8.37
CA TRP A 486 -14.76 -2.98 -9.68
C TRP A 486 -15.73 -1.79 -9.79
N ASN A 487 -16.68 -1.65 -8.85
CA ASN A 487 -17.71 -0.61 -8.87
C ASN A 487 -17.25 0.72 -8.22
N SER A 488 -16.06 0.76 -7.62
CA SER A 488 -15.54 1.90 -6.87
C SER A 488 -14.37 2.58 -7.61
N PRO A 489 -14.60 3.68 -8.36
CA PRO A 489 -13.58 4.25 -9.25
C PRO A 489 -12.48 5.03 -8.51
N ASN A 490 -12.84 5.62 -7.36
CA ASN A 490 -12.00 6.16 -6.31
C ASN A 490 -12.93 6.52 -5.14
N GLU A 491 -12.87 5.80 -4.01
CA GLU A 491 -13.53 6.27 -2.78
C GLU A 491 -12.65 7.38 -2.15
N GLU A 492 -13.16 8.61 -2.14
CA GLU A 492 -12.48 9.72 -1.46
C GLU A 492 -12.38 9.45 0.04
N THR A 493 -11.13 9.29 0.51
CA THR A 493 -10.64 9.51 1.89
C THR A 493 -11.70 9.56 3.01
N THR A 494 -12.08 8.41 3.56
CA THR A 494 -12.07 8.21 5.02
C THR A 494 -12.23 6.74 5.40
N SER A 495 -11.49 6.36 6.44
CA SER A 495 -11.50 5.08 7.17
C SER A 495 -12.88 4.42 7.32
N ARG A 496 -13.27 3.58 6.34
CA ARG A 496 -14.31 2.56 6.51
C ARG A 496 -13.65 1.23 6.84
N ASP A 497 -14.23 0.51 7.78
CA ASP A 497 -13.89 -0.87 8.08
C ASP A 497 -14.58 -1.83 7.10
N TYR A 498 -14.16 -3.10 7.14
CA TYR A 498 -14.72 -4.16 6.32
C TYR A 498 -16.24 -4.30 6.51
N GLU A 499 -16.75 -4.11 7.73
CA GLU A 499 -18.18 -4.20 8.02
C GLU A 499 -18.96 -3.03 7.40
N SER A 500 -18.43 -1.81 7.40
CA SER A 500 -19.02 -0.68 6.70
C SER A 500 -18.96 -0.86 5.17
N TRP A 501 -17.88 -1.42 4.65
CA TRP A 501 -17.76 -1.77 3.22
C TRP A 501 -18.79 -2.84 2.80
N MET A 502 -18.95 -3.89 3.61
CA MET A 502 -19.95 -4.96 3.44
C MET A 502 -21.36 -4.37 3.49
N THR A 503 -21.70 -3.65 4.57
CA THR A 503 -23.04 -3.09 4.80
C THR A 503 -23.46 -2.14 3.68
N SER A 504 -22.54 -1.36 3.10
CA SER A 504 -22.88 -0.43 2.02
C SER A 504 -23.06 -1.07 0.64
N ARG A 505 -22.74 -2.36 0.46
CA ARG A 505 -22.76 -3.07 -0.83
C ARG A 505 -23.63 -4.33 -0.81
N VAL A 506 -23.71 -5.02 0.32
CA VAL A 506 -24.47 -6.26 0.52
C VAL A 506 -25.20 -6.23 1.88
N PRO A 507 -26.27 -5.43 2.03
CA PRO A 507 -26.99 -5.30 3.30
C PRO A 507 -27.62 -6.61 3.80
N GLU A 508 -27.85 -7.57 2.89
CA GLU A 508 -28.56 -8.83 3.15
C GLU A 508 -27.70 -9.92 3.81
N CYS A 509 -26.35 -9.81 3.76
CA CYS A 509 -25.44 -10.86 4.26
C CYS A 509 -25.27 -10.92 5.79
N LEU A 510 -25.63 -9.87 6.54
CA LEU A 510 -25.28 -9.72 7.97
C LEU A 510 -26.00 -10.69 8.93
N TYR A 511 -26.76 -11.67 8.44
CA TYR A 511 -27.65 -12.52 9.23
C TYR A 511 -27.43 -14.05 9.05
N SER A 512 -26.46 -14.47 8.24
CA SER A 512 -26.13 -15.89 8.02
C SER A 512 -24.97 -16.35 8.91
N GLU A 513 -25.26 -17.19 9.91
CA GLU A 513 -24.28 -17.71 10.89
C GLU A 513 -23.12 -18.47 10.22
N GLU A 514 -23.36 -19.11 9.07
CA GLU A 514 -22.35 -19.80 8.24
C GLU A 514 -21.21 -18.89 7.74
N GLU A 515 -21.40 -17.56 7.72
CA GLU A 515 -20.35 -16.63 7.28
C GLU A 515 -19.23 -16.46 8.33
N SER A 516 -19.51 -16.76 9.61
CA SER A 516 -18.58 -16.49 10.73
C SER A 516 -17.42 -17.48 10.84
N GLU A 517 -17.47 -18.65 10.21
CA GLU A 517 -16.42 -19.68 10.36
C GLU A 517 -15.23 -19.49 9.41
N ASN A 518 -15.42 -18.78 8.29
CA ASN A 518 -14.44 -18.72 7.19
C ASN A 518 -13.68 -17.38 7.08
N PHE A 519 -14.09 -16.35 7.84
CA PHE A 519 -13.47 -15.03 7.81
C PHE A 519 -13.11 -14.54 9.22
N PRO A 520 -11.92 -13.95 9.42
CA PRO A 520 -11.49 -13.47 10.73
C PRO A 520 -12.33 -12.30 11.26
N ASP A 521 -12.48 -12.26 12.58
CA ASP A 521 -13.10 -11.15 13.31
C ASP A 521 -12.30 -9.85 13.20
N LYS A 522 -12.92 -8.72 13.55
CA LYS A 522 -12.32 -7.39 13.40
C LYS A 522 -11.00 -7.20 14.16
N GLN A 523 -10.83 -7.80 15.34
CA GLN A 523 -9.59 -7.68 16.12
C GLN A 523 -8.45 -8.50 15.48
N THR A 524 -8.74 -9.73 15.05
CA THR A 524 -7.78 -10.54 14.27
C THR A 524 -7.41 -9.85 12.96
N ARG A 525 -8.38 -9.24 12.25
CA ARG A 525 -8.13 -8.47 11.03
C ARG A 525 -7.22 -7.26 11.23
N LEU A 526 -7.52 -6.42 12.22
CA LEU A 526 -6.67 -5.28 12.60
C LEU A 526 -5.23 -5.74 12.89
N GLY A 527 -5.09 -6.85 13.60
CA GLY A 527 -3.77 -7.42 13.90
C GLY A 527 -3.02 -7.92 12.67
N ASN A 528 -3.70 -8.58 11.74
CA ASN A 528 -3.09 -9.00 10.47
C ASN A 528 -2.63 -7.79 9.64
N VAL A 529 -3.43 -6.71 9.58
CA VAL A 529 -3.02 -5.46 8.91
C VAL A 529 -1.77 -4.88 9.56
N ALA A 530 -1.70 -4.80 10.89
CA ALA A 530 -0.54 -4.28 11.61
C ALA A 530 0.73 -5.11 11.37
N LEU A 531 0.63 -6.44 11.37
CA LEU A 531 1.74 -7.36 11.07
C LEU A 531 2.23 -7.21 9.62
N ILE A 532 1.32 -7.17 8.64
CA ILE A 532 1.63 -7.00 7.21
C ILE A 532 2.28 -5.63 6.95
N MET A 533 1.75 -4.55 7.53
CA MET A 533 2.31 -3.20 7.38
C MET A 533 3.69 -3.06 8.05
N SER A 534 3.93 -3.77 9.15
CA SER A 534 5.26 -3.85 9.77
C SER A 534 6.26 -4.60 8.87
N ASP A 535 5.88 -5.70 8.21
CA ASP A 535 6.77 -6.40 7.27
C ASP A 535 6.99 -5.60 5.97
N ALA A 536 6.01 -4.79 5.55
CA ALA A 536 6.12 -3.90 4.40
C ALA A 536 7.16 -2.76 4.60
N GLY A 537 7.48 -2.43 5.84
CA GLY A 537 8.35 -1.29 6.18
C GLY A 537 7.58 0.03 6.28
N SER A 538 6.33 0.01 6.76
CA SER A 538 5.62 1.23 7.18
C SER A 538 6.20 1.79 8.49
N ASN A 539 6.00 3.09 8.71
CA ASN A 539 6.40 3.83 9.91
C ASN A 539 5.19 4.50 10.62
N ASP A 540 3.95 4.07 10.34
CA ASP A 540 2.75 4.62 10.98
C ASP A 540 2.68 4.26 12.47
N LYS A 541 2.29 5.24 13.30
CA LYS A 541 2.13 5.10 14.75
C LYS A 541 0.93 4.24 15.13
N THR A 542 -0.14 4.25 14.32
CA THR A 542 -1.33 3.41 14.59
C THR A 542 -1.00 1.91 14.62
N ILE A 543 0.03 1.49 13.88
CA ILE A 543 0.57 0.13 13.88
C ILE A 543 1.23 -0.17 15.23
N ILE A 544 1.98 0.77 15.81
CA ILE A 544 2.62 0.60 17.12
C ILE A 544 1.55 0.41 18.19
N ASP A 545 0.53 1.27 18.23
CA ASP A 545 -0.57 1.16 19.19
C ASP A 545 -1.30 -0.20 19.05
N THR A 546 -1.60 -0.61 17.81
CA THR A 546 -2.26 -1.91 17.53
C THR A 546 -1.39 -3.10 17.95
N LEU A 547 -0.08 -3.09 17.66
CA LEU A 547 0.85 -4.16 18.05
C LEU A 547 1.08 -4.19 19.57
N GLN A 548 1.03 -3.04 20.27
CA GLN A 548 1.04 -2.99 21.73
C GLN A 548 -0.19 -3.68 22.30
N ASP A 549 -1.40 -3.35 21.82
CA ASP A 549 -2.64 -3.97 22.29
C ASP A 549 -2.71 -5.47 21.99
N MET A 550 -2.23 -5.92 20.82
CA MET A 550 -2.06 -7.34 20.51
C MET A 550 -1.11 -8.04 21.47
N LYS A 551 0.08 -7.46 21.71
CA LYS A 551 1.05 -8.00 22.68
C LYS A 551 0.41 -8.10 24.07
N ASN A 552 -0.29 -7.06 24.50
CA ASN A 552 -0.94 -7.00 25.81
C ASN A 552 -2.11 -8.00 25.92
N ALA A 553 -2.83 -8.30 24.83
CA ALA A 553 -3.81 -9.40 24.79
C ALA A 553 -3.12 -10.76 24.89
N TYR A 554 -2.22 -11.10 23.97
CA TYR A 554 -1.57 -12.41 23.95
C TYR A 554 -0.75 -12.70 25.22
N ALA A 555 -0.11 -11.68 25.82
CA ALA A 555 0.59 -11.81 27.10
C ALA A 555 -0.33 -12.14 28.28
N ARG A 556 -1.59 -11.67 28.27
CA ARG A 556 -2.60 -12.01 29.30
C ARG A 556 -3.20 -13.40 29.08
N ASP A 557 -3.50 -13.74 27.83
CA ASP A 557 -4.27 -14.93 27.50
C ASP A 557 -3.40 -16.20 27.37
N PHE A 558 -2.13 -16.04 26.97
CA PHE A 558 -1.20 -17.14 26.68
C PHE A 558 0.19 -16.98 27.32
N GLY A 559 0.52 -15.78 27.83
CA GLY A 559 1.80 -15.48 28.49
C GLY A 559 2.82 -14.79 27.58
N GLU A 560 3.85 -14.18 28.19
CA GLU A 560 4.89 -13.45 27.44
C GLU A 560 5.74 -14.33 26.52
N ALA A 561 5.88 -15.62 26.85
CA ALA A 561 6.61 -16.60 26.04
C ALA A 561 5.78 -17.24 24.91
N ASP A 562 4.52 -16.84 24.70
CA ASP A 562 3.74 -17.31 23.55
C ASP A 562 4.31 -16.75 22.23
N ARG A 563 4.37 -17.60 21.21
CA ARG A 563 4.93 -17.27 19.89
C ARG A 563 4.30 -16.03 19.24
N ARG A 564 3.02 -15.74 19.49
CA ARG A 564 2.32 -14.54 19.00
C ARG A 564 2.75 -13.29 19.77
N THR A 565 2.92 -13.39 21.09
CA THR A 565 3.47 -12.31 21.92
C THR A 565 4.89 -11.97 21.44
N LEU A 566 5.74 -12.99 21.27
CA LEU A 566 7.12 -12.86 20.80
C LEU A 566 7.23 -12.36 19.34
N MET A 567 6.23 -12.63 18.50
CA MET A 567 6.11 -12.02 17.18
C MET A 567 5.77 -10.52 17.29
N CYS A 568 4.78 -10.15 18.09
CA CYS A 568 4.42 -8.74 18.32
C CYS A 568 5.59 -7.93 18.90
N MET A 569 6.39 -8.52 19.79
CA MET A 569 7.60 -7.89 20.34
C MET A 569 8.69 -7.65 19.28
N SER A 570 8.95 -8.62 18.38
CA SER A 570 9.85 -8.43 17.24
C SER A 570 9.38 -7.27 16.34
N LYS A 571 8.09 -7.26 15.96
CA LYS A 571 7.54 -6.20 15.11
C LYS A 571 7.57 -4.84 15.80
N LEU A 572 7.21 -4.76 17.09
CA LEU A 572 7.33 -3.52 17.88
C LEU A 572 8.75 -2.99 17.90
N ALA A 573 9.75 -3.84 18.15
CA ALA A 573 11.15 -3.43 18.18
C ALA A 573 11.60 -2.79 16.85
N LEU A 574 11.23 -3.39 15.72
CA LEU A 574 11.49 -2.83 14.38
C LEU A 574 10.75 -1.52 14.14
N MET A 575 9.47 -1.43 14.53
CA MET A 575 8.66 -0.22 14.37
C MET A 575 9.14 0.96 15.24
N TYR A 576 9.59 0.68 16.46
CA TYR A 576 10.20 1.68 17.33
C TYR A 576 11.50 2.22 16.73
N GLY A 577 12.40 1.36 16.28
CA GLY A 577 13.66 1.79 15.67
C GLY A 577 13.45 2.68 14.44
N ARG A 578 12.54 2.26 13.54
CA ARG A 578 12.07 3.06 12.38
C ARG A 578 11.49 4.43 12.71
N THR A 579 10.95 4.60 13.91
CA THR A 579 10.33 5.86 14.37
C THR A 579 11.25 6.68 15.27
N GLY A 580 12.50 6.25 15.47
CA GLY A 580 13.50 6.93 16.31
C GLY A 580 13.41 6.61 17.80
N HIS A 581 12.52 5.69 18.19
CA HIS A 581 12.28 5.23 19.55
C HIS A 581 13.30 4.12 19.92
N LEU A 582 14.58 4.49 20.02
CA LEU A 582 15.70 3.53 20.04
C LEU A 582 15.76 2.68 21.31
N TRP A 583 15.38 3.24 22.46
CA TRP A 583 15.45 2.50 23.72
C TRP A 583 14.27 1.54 23.85
N GLU A 584 13.09 1.94 23.35
CA GLU A 584 11.94 1.07 23.20
C GLU A 584 12.27 -0.08 22.24
N ALA A 585 12.99 0.21 21.14
CA ALA A 585 13.45 -0.77 20.16
C ALA A 585 14.39 -1.82 20.78
N GLU A 586 15.52 -1.40 21.36
CA GLU A 586 16.49 -2.34 21.94
C GLU A 586 15.92 -3.07 23.16
N SER A 587 15.14 -2.41 24.02
CA SER A 587 14.54 -3.03 25.21
C SER A 587 13.54 -4.12 24.85
N GLU A 588 12.62 -3.85 23.90
CA GLU A 588 11.62 -4.83 23.48
C GLU A 588 12.27 -5.98 22.67
N PHE A 589 13.33 -5.68 21.89
CA PHE A 589 14.12 -6.71 21.20
C PHE A 589 14.84 -7.64 22.18
N TRP A 590 15.57 -7.10 23.17
CA TRP A 590 16.31 -7.92 24.13
C TRP A 590 15.39 -8.80 24.99
N ARG A 591 14.21 -8.30 25.39
CA ARG A 591 13.18 -9.12 26.07
C ARG A 591 12.69 -10.29 25.20
N MET A 592 12.36 -10.01 23.93
CA MET A 592 11.91 -11.01 22.96
C MET A 592 12.97 -12.09 22.74
N PHE A 593 14.22 -11.65 22.57
CA PHE A 593 15.39 -12.49 22.36
C PHE A 593 15.64 -13.42 23.57
N TRP A 594 15.72 -12.87 24.79
CA TRP A 594 15.90 -13.67 26.01
C TRP A 594 14.73 -14.65 26.24
N SER A 595 13.51 -14.26 25.91
CA SER A 595 12.34 -15.14 26.04
C SER A 595 12.39 -16.31 25.05
N ARG A 596 12.73 -16.06 23.77
CA ARG A 596 12.93 -17.14 22.77
C ARG A 596 14.06 -18.09 23.15
N MET A 597 15.16 -17.58 23.71
CA MET A 597 16.30 -18.41 24.16
C MET A 597 15.97 -19.41 25.29
N ASN A 598 14.85 -19.24 25.99
CA ASN A 598 14.34 -20.20 26.98
C ASN A 598 13.35 -21.23 26.39
N SER A 599 13.08 -21.17 25.08
CA SER A 599 12.10 -22.02 24.37
C SER A 599 12.78 -23.01 23.41
N GLN A 600 12.04 -24.02 22.93
CA GLN A 600 12.51 -24.99 21.93
C GLN A 600 12.38 -24.49 20.47
N GLU A 601 12.46 -23.17 20.21
CA GLU A 601 12.50 -22.65 18.82
C GLU A 601 13.84 -22.94 18.14
N ARG A 602 13.85 -22.88 16.80
CA ARG A 602 15.09 -23.10 16.02
C ARG A 602 15.99 -21.89 16.14
N ARG A 603 17.29 -22.13 16.38
CA ARG A 603 18.30 -21.07 16.46
C ARG A 603 18.41 -20.23 15.17
N GLU A 604 18.11 -20.84 14.03
CA GLU A 604 18.00 -20.21 12.70
C GLU A 604 16.98 -19.06 12.70
N ASP A 605 15.79 -19.27 13.29
CA ASP A 605 14.75 -18.25 13.38
C ASP A 605 15.19 -17.07 14.27
N ILE A 606 15.95 -17.34 15.34
CA ILE A 606 16.50 -16.30 16.24
C ILE A 606 17.59 -15.49 15.53
N ILE A 607 18.52 -16.13 14.81
CA ILE A 607 19.59 -15.44 14.06
C ILE A 607 18.97 -14.49 13.03
N ARG A 608 17.98 -14.95 12.25
CA ARG A 608 17.29 -14.12 11.23
C ARG A 608 16.63 -12.87 11.82
N GLU A 609 16.08 -12.94 13.04
CA GLU A 609 15.48 -11.78 13.72
C GLU A 609 16.55 -10.77 14.16
N VAL A 610 17.72 -11.24 14.61
CA VAL A 610 18.88 -10.37 14.89
C VAL A 610 19.38 -9.70 13.61
N THR A 611 19.49 -10.43 12.49
CA THR A 611 19.88 -9.86 11.19
C THR A 611 18.90 -8.78 10.73
N ASN A 612 17.58 -9.03 10.79
CA ASN A 612 16.57 -8.02 10.46
C ASN A 612 16.70 -6.74 11.33
N PHE A 613 16.94 -6.90 12.64
CA PHE A 613 17.09 -5.77 13.56
C PHE A 613 18.40 -4.99 13.30
N VAL A 614 19.48 -5.71 12.97
CA VAL A 614 20.77 -5.14 12.53
C VAL A 614 20.62 -4.31 11.25
N GLU A 615 19.87 -4.80 10.26
CA GLU A 615 19.62 -4.08 9.00
C GLU A 615 18.77 -2.82 9.20
N MET A 616 17.74 -2.91 10.06
CA MET A 616 16.96 -1.77 10.51
C MET A 616 17.86 -0.71 11.20
N CYS A 617 18.72 -1.13 12.13
CA CYS A 617 19.66 -0.22 12.78
C CYS A 617 20.67 0.40 11.80
N LYS A 618 21.22 -0.38 10.86
CA LYS A 618 22.16 0.11 9.82
C LYS A 618 21.50 1.14 8.89
N SER A 619 20.27 0.89 8.45
CA SER A 619 19.53 1.80 7.54
C SER A 619 19.12 3.12 8.19
N HIS A 620 18.88 3.14 9.51
CA HIS A 620 18.50 4.35 10.26
C HIS A 620 19.71 5.08 10.91
N GLY A 621 20.92 4.53 10.80
CA GLY A 621 22.19 5.18 11.21
C GLY A 621 22.74 4.74 12.58
N HIS A 622 22.18 3.71 13.20
CA HIS A 622 22.54 3.22 14.54
C HIS A 622 23.67 2.18 14.46
N PHE A 623 24.78 2.57 13.82
CA PHE A 623 25.89 1.67 13.47
C PHE A 623 26.56 0.98 14.67
N LEU A 624 26.61 1.60 15.85
CA LEU A 624 27.24 1.03 17.04
C LEU A 624 26.40 -0.12 17.62
N GLY A 625 25.12 0.12 17.88
CA GLY A 625 24.18 -0.93 18.31
C GLY A 625 24.11 -2.07 17.29
N ALA A 626 24.01 -1.74 15.99
CA ALA A 626 24.05 -2.74 14.92
C ALA A 626 25.31 -3.63 14.98
N LYS A 627 26.49 -3.04 15.22
CA LYS A 627 27.73 -3.80 15.38
C LYS A 627 27.70 -4.72 16.61
N ASN A 628 27.07 -4.31 17.70
CA ASN A 628 26.93 -5.14 18.89
C ASN A 628 25.98 -6.33 18.66
N PHE A 629 24.89 -6.12 17.91
CA PHE A 629 24.01 -7.22 17.49
C PHE A 629 24.66 -8.14 16.44
N ASP A 630 25.47 -7.63 15.50
CA ASP A 630 26.30 -8.44 14.58
C ASP A 630 27.20 -9.43 15.35
N LYS A 631 27.84 -8.98 16.45
CA LYS A 631 28.67 -9.85 17.32
C LYS A 631 27.85 -10.96 17.99
N VAL A 632 26.64 -10.65 18.45
CA VAL A 632 25.75 -11.61 19.11
C VAL A 632 25.20 -12.64 18.10
N ALA A 633 24.88 -12.22 16.88
CA ALA A 633 24.57 -13.12 15.76
C ALA A 633 25.75 -14.06 15.45
N SER A 634 26.97 -13.51 15.34
CA SER A 634 28.20 -14.28 15.11
C SER A 634 28.43 -15.36 16.18
N LEU A 635 28.16 -15.04 17.46
CA LEU A 635 28.20 -16.02 18.55
C LEU A 635 27.13 -17.11 18.44
N LEU A 636 25.91 -16.78 17.98
CA LEU A 636 24.84 -17.76 17.76
C LEU A 636 25.15 -18.73 16.62
N GLU A 637 25.74 -18.25 15.52
CA GLU A 637 26.22 -19.09 14.43
C GLU A 637 27.32 -20.06 14.88
N MET A 638 28.31 -19.56 15.63
CA MET A 638 29.37 -20.41 16.20
C MET A 638 28.82 -21.41 17.23
N ALA A 639 27.77 -21.06 17.99
CA ALA A 639 27.06 -22.00 18.87
C ALA A 639 26.32 -23.12 18.11
N GLY A 640 26.14 -23.00 16.79
CA GLY A 640 25.69 -24.09 15.91
C GLY A 640 26.75 -25.19 15.71
N ARG A 641 28.05 -24.83 15.80
CA ARG A 641 29.18 -25.74 15.57
C ARG A 641 29.79 -26.27 16.88
N TYR A 642 29.71 -25.50 17.96
CA TYR A 642 30.34 -25.77 19.26
C TYR A 642 29.33 -25.61 20.41
N PRO A 643 29.46 -26.33 21.54
CA PRO A 643 28.53 -26.28 22.67
C PRO A 643 28.67 -25.02 23.55
N LEU A 644 28.87 -23.83 22.94
CA LEU A 644 29.20 -22.56 23.59
C LEU A 644 28.26 -22.13 24.74
N MET A 645 27.02 -22.63 24.74
CA MET A 645 25.96 -22.27 25.69
C MET A 645 25.57 -23.43 26.62
N GLY A 646 26.05 -24.64 26.36
CA GLY A 646 25.73 -25.84 27.16
C GLY A 646 26.73 -26.11 28.29
N ASP A 647 28.00 -25.74 28.10
CA ASP A 647 29.04 -25.87 29.13
C ASP A 647 29.43 -24.52 29.72
N LYS A 648 29.26 -24.42 31.05
CA LYS A 648 29.50 -23.21 31.84
C LYS A 648 30.98 -22.82 31.90
N ASP A 649 31.88 -23.77 32.08
CA ASP A 649 33.29 -23.48 32.26
C ASP A 649 33.94 -23.14 30.90
N PHE A 650 33.48 -23.75 29.81
CA PHE A 650 33.80 -23.34 28.44
C PHE A 650 33.29 -21.93 28.11
N ALA A 651 32.03 -21.59 28.45
CA ALA A 651 31.48 -20.24 28.26
C ALA A 651 32.29 -19.18 29.04
N VAL A 652 32.72 -19.49 30.26
CA VAL A 652 33.59 -18.63 31.08
C VAL A 652 34.99 -18.48 30.50
N LEU A 653 35.56 -19.52 29.86
CA LEU A 653 36.83 -19.42 29.14
C LEU A 653 36.71 -18.55 27.89
N LEU A 654 35.62 -18.67 27.13
CA LEU A 654 35.38 -17.87 25.93
C LEU A 654 35.12 -16.39 26.27
N ALA A 655 34.32 -16.10 27.29
CA ALA A 655 34.17 -14.75 27.82
C ALA A 655 35.52 -14.16 28.25
N GLN A 656 36.40 -14.95 28.89
CA GLN A 656 37.76 -14.53 29.21
C GLN A 656 38.68 -14.33 28.00
N ALA A 657 38.40 -14.94 26.84
CA ALA A 657 39.12 -14.69 25.59
C ALA A 657 38.65 -13.37 24.96
N SER A 658 37.33 -13.14 24.84
CA SER A 658 36.74 -11.87 24.40
C SER A 658 37.20 -10.68 25.25
N LEU A 659 37.43 -10.86 26.56
CA LEU A 659 37.99 -9.80 27.43
C LEU A 659 39.49 -9.51 27.22
N ARG A 660 40.18 -10.26 26.36
CA ARG A 660 41.61 -10.07 26.00
C ARG A 660 41.80 -9.65 24.56
N GLU A 661 41.04 -10.25 23.65
CA GLU A 661 40.98 -9.92 22.22
C GLU A 661 39.98 -8.76 22.01
N THR A 662 39.73 -8.37 20.75
CA THR A 662 38.79 -7.28 20.43
C THR A 662 37.37 -7.78 20.15
N GLU A 663 37.25 -8.98 19.56
CA GLU A 663 36.01 -9.63 19.09
C GLU A 663 36.23 -11.17 19.13
N VAL A 664 35.18 -11.96 19.34
CA VAL A 664 35.29 -13.44 19.36
C VAL A 664 35.44 -13.96 17.94
N THR A 665 36.62 -14.53 17.63
CA THR A 665 36.90 -15.18 16.35
C THR A 665 36.86 -16.71 16.48
N GLU A 666 36.66 -17.42 15.37
CA GLU A 666 36.75 -18.90 15.33
C GLU A 666 38.11 -19.41 15.86
N LYS A 667 39.20 -18.65 15.66
CA LYS A 667 40.51 -18.94 16.26
C LYS A 667 40.50 -18.84 17.79
N SER A 668 39.80 -17.86 18.35
CA SER A 668 39.64 -17.70 19.81
C SER A 668 38.76 -18.81 20.40
N VAL A 669 37.74 -19.28 19.66
CA VAL A 669 36.92 -20.45 20.03
C VAL A 669 37.77 -21.71 20.06
N ILE A 670 38.53 -22.00 18.99
CA ILE A 670 39.44 -23.16 18.92
C ILE A 670 40.53 -23.08 20.01
N ALA A 671 41.02 -21.89 20.35
CA ALA A 671 41.97 -21.71 21.45
C ALA A 671 41.34 -21.94 22.83
N ALA A 672 40.10 -21.50 23.05
CA ALA A 672 39.34 -21.76 24.27
C ALA A 672 38.96 -23.25 24.41
N GLU A 673 38.53 -23.89 23.32
CA GLU A 673 38.20 -25.32 23.25
C GLU A 673 39.44 -26.19 23.50
N LYS A 674 40.56 -25.88 22.83
CA LYS A 674 41.83 -26.58 23.08
C LYS A 674 42.29 -26.42 24.53
N LYS A 675 42.08 -25.24 25.14
CA LYS A 675 42.39 -25.01 26.55
C LYS A 675 41.47 -25.83 27.46
N PHE A 676 40.16 -25.79 27.23
CA PHE A 676 39.14 -26.54 27.96
C PHE A 676 39.43 -28.04 27.94
N ASN A 677 39.63 -28.61 26.74
CA ASN A 677 39.98 -30.02 26.57
C ASN A 677 41.32 -30.37 27.25
N SER A 678 42.34 -29.50 27.17
CA SER A 678 43.63 -29.71 27.87
C SER A 678 43.56 -29.58 29.39
N GLU A 679 42.52 -28.95 29.94
CA GLU A 679 42.25 -28.90 31.37
C GLU A 679 41.35 -30.07 31.83
N ALA A 680 40.53 -30.63 30.93
CA ALA A 680 39.75 -31.85 31.15
C ALA A 680 40.58 -33.15 31.08
N GLU A 681 41.54 -33.26 30.14
CA GLU A 681 42.43 -34.44 30.04
C GLU A 681 43.35 -34.64 31.27
N VAL A 682 43.53 -33.61 32.10
CA VAL A 682 44.43 -33.62 33.26
C VAL A 682 43.81 -34.23 34.53
N ASP A 683 42.49 -34.48 34.54
CA ASP A 683 41.70 -34.89 35.73
C ASP A 683 42.05 -36.29 36.31
N GLN A 684 43.03 -36.98 35.73
CA GLN A 684 43.58 -38.25 36.24
C GLN A 684 44.83 -38.11 37.13
N THR A 685 45.32 -36.88 37.42
CA THR A 685 46.54 -36.68 38.24
C THR A 685 46.33 -35.81 39.49
N PRO A 686 46.36 -36.38 40.72
CA PRO A 686 46.13 -35.62 41.94
C PRO A 686 47.37 -34.79 42.33
N GLY A 687 47.31 -33.46 42.20
CA GLY A 687 48.34 -32.58 42.76
C GLY A 687 48.47 -31.18 42.17
N ARG A 688 47.95 -30.92 40.96
CA ARG A 688 47.89 -29.54 40.42
C ARG A 688 46.58 -28.86 40.79
N LYS A 689 46.65 -27.54 41.01
CA LYS A 689 45.49 -26.71 41.37
C LYS A 689 44.43 -26.83 40.28
N LYS A 690 43.18 -27.17 40.63
CA LYS A 690 42.04 -26.95 39.75
C LYS A 690 42.08 -25.51 39.25
N TYR A 691 41.90 -25.32 37.95
CA TYR A 691 41.64 -23.99 37.41
C TYR A 691 40.34 -23.50 38.04
N THR A 692 40.45 -22.52 38.93
CA THR A 692 39.31 -21.93 39.63
C THR A 692 38.97 -20.65 38.87
N PRO A 693 37.95 -20.66 37.99
CA PRO A 693 37.55 -19.45 37.29
C PRO A 693 37.17 -18.36 38.30
N PRO A 694 37.48 -17.07 38.01
CA PRO A 694 37.02 -15.97 38.86
C PRO A 694 35.48 -15.99 38.98
N PRO A 695 34.90 -15.56 40.13
CA PRO A 695 33.45 -15.57 40.31
C PRO A 695 32.73 -14.83 39.18
N MET A 696 31.68 -15.43 38.61
CA MET A 696 31.07 -14.95 37.36
C MET A 696 30.61 -13.49 37.43
N GLY A 697 30.12 -13.02 38.59
CA GLY A 697 29.76 -11.60 38.79
C GLY A 697 30.96 -10.63 38.69
N VAL A 698 32.18 -11.08 38.99
CA VAL A 698 33.42 -10.29 38.82
C VAL A 698 33.82 -10.25 37.33
N LEU A 699 33.61 -11.34 36.59
CA LEU A 699 33.82 -11.37 35.14
C LEU A 699 32.77 -10.54 34.40
N LEU A 700 31.50 -10.60 34.81
CA LEU A 700 30.41 -9.80 34.26
C LEU A 700 30.65 -8.31 34.51
N LEU A 701 30.97 -7.91 35.74
CA LEU A 701 31.36 -6.52 36.04
C LEU A 701 32.54 -6.07 35.16
N ARG A 702 33.54 -6.93 34.93
CA ARG A 702 34.69 -6.63 34.05
C ARG A 702 34.32 -6.55 32.57
N ALA A 703 33.28 -7.26 32.12
CA ALA A 703 32.75 -7.14 30.75
C ALA A 703 31.97 -5.84 30.56
N VAL A 704 31.15 -5.48 31.54
CA VAL A 704 30.41 -4.21 31.56
C VAL A 704 31.36 -3.01 31.55
N ASN A 705 32.38 -3.00 32.42
CA ASN A 705 33.46 -1.98 32.46
C ASN A 705 34.36 -1.95 31.19
N LYS A 706 34.08 -2.78 30.19
CA LYS A 706 34.78 -2.86 28.91
C LYS A 706 33.85 -2.66 27.71
N GLU A 707 32.58 -2.33 27.94
CA GLU A 707 31.52 -2.26 26.92
C GLU A 707 31.42 -3.54 26.07
N ASN A 708 31.84 -4.69 26.63
CA ASN A 708 31.98 -5.93 25.88
C ASN A 708 30.67 -6.74 25.93
N ILE A 709 29.86 -6.57 24.88
CA ILE A 709 28.58 -7.26 24.71
C ILE A 709 28.72 -8.80 24.61
N GLU A 710 29.78 -9.31 23.97
CA GLU A 710 30.01 -10.74 23.78
C GLU A 710 30.22 -11.48 25.11
N ALA A 711 31.16 -10.99 25.92
CA ALA A 711 31.47 -11.52 27.23
C ALA A 711 30.33 -11.30 28.22
N THR A 712 29.59 -10.19 28.09
CA THR A 712 28.36 -9.95 28.86
C THR A 712 27.30 -11.02 28.53
N TYR A 713 27.00 -11.23 27.25
CA TYR A 713 26.01 -12.19 26.78
C TYR A 713 26.36 -13.63 27.18
N LEU A 714 27.60 -14.09 26.91
CA LEU A 714 28.06 -15.44 27.25
C LEU A 714 27.93 -15.77 28.75
N LEU A 715 28.14 -14.76 29.62
CA LEU A 715 27.95 -14.90 31.06
C LEU A 715 26.47 -14.83 31.46
N LEU A 716 25.65 -14.00 30.80
CA LEU A 716 24.21 -13.92 31.05
C LEU A 716 23.41 -15.13 30.55
N CYS A 717 23.97 -15.96 29.66
CA CYS A 717 23.41 -17.28 29.35
C CYS A 717 23.50 -18.27 30.53
N GLN A 718 24.25 -17.97 31.58
CA GLN A 718 24.47 -18.88 32.72
C GLN A 718 23.44 -18.66 33.85
N GLU A 719 22.81 -19.74 34.31
CA GLU A 719 21.72 -19.70 35.30
C GLU A 719 22.09 -19.11 36.67
N ASN A 720 23.38 -19.18 37.04
CA ASN A 720 23.86 -18.83 38.38
C ASN A 720 24.50 -17.43 38.47
N VAL A 721 24.15 -16.52 37.55
CA VAL A 721 24.65 -15.15 37.52
C VAL A 721 23.56 -14.20 38.02
N GLN A 722 23.80 -13.51 39.13
CA GLN A 722 22.90 -12.45 39.62
C GLN A 722 23.38 -11.07 39.15
N ILE A 723 22.45 -10.27 38.61
CA ILE A 723 22.69 -8.87 38.28
C ILE A 723 22.62 -8.05 39.59
N THR A 724 23.69 -7.33 39.93
CA THR A 724 23.79 -6.56 41.18
C THR A 724 23.72 -5.06 40.91
N GLU A 725 23.35 -4.25 41.92
CA GLU A 725 23.33 -2.77 41.85
C GLU A 725 24.61 -2.20 41.22
N LYS A 726 25.79 -2.73 41.62
CA LYS A 726 27.09 -2.27 41.09
C LYS A 726 27.28 -2.57 39.59
N ILE A 727 26.71 -3.67 39.08
CA ILE A 727 26.78 -4.03 37.66
C ILE A 727 25.86 -3.12 36.85
N LEU A 728 24.68 -2.76 37.38
CA LEU A 728 23.76 -1.81 36.74
C LEU A 728 24.35 -0.40 36.70
N ILE A 729 24.87 0.11 37.82
CA ILE A 729 25.52 1.43 37.88
C ILE A 729 26.65 1.49 36.85
N SER A 730 27.52 0.48 36.81
CA SER A 730 28.60 0.41 35.83
C SER A 730 28.13 0.31 34.37
N ALA A 731 26.93 -0.22 34.10
CA ALA A 731 26.35 -0.27 32.77
C ALA A 731 25.67 1.06 32.36
N VAL A 732 25.30 1.89 33.34
CA VAL A 732 24.79 3.27 33.16
C VAL A 732 25.94 4.29 33.04
N GLU A 733 27.09 4.00 33.64
CA GLU A 733 28.34 4.78 33.53
C GLU A 733 28.97 4.71 32.13
N ASN A 734 28.69 3.65 31.36
CA ASN A 734 29.18 3.46 29.98
C ASN A 734 28.67 4.55 29.02
N ASP A 735 29.36 4.74 27.88
CA ASP A 735 28.91 5.61 26.78
C ASP A 735 27.99 4.83 25.81
N ASP A 736 28.12 3.50 25.73
CA ASP A 736 27.25 2.61 24.95
C ASP A 736 26.22 1.87 25.82
N SER A 737 24.92 2.09 25.55
CA SER A 737 23.81 1.46 26.28
C SER A 737 23.50 0.00 25.88
N SER A 738 24.07 -0.54 24.80
CA SER A 738 23.76 -1.89 24.30
C SER A 738 23.95 -2.98 25.39
N VAL A 739 24.99 -2.81 26.22
CA VAL A 739 25.30 -3.69 27.35
C VAL A 739 24.25 -3.58 28.47
N LEU A 740 23.72 -2.39 28.71
CA LEU A 740 22.66 -2.14 29.68
C LEU A 740 21.33 -2.74 29.23
N TRP A 741 20.95 -2.62 27.95
CA TRP A 741 19.72 -3.25 27.43
C TRP A 741 19.80 -4.78 27.44
N CYS A 742 20.98 -5.35 27.14
CA CYS A 742 21.24 -6.79 27.28
C CYS A 742 21.03 -7.30 28.73
N LEU A 743 21.45 -6.52 29.74
CA LEU A 743 21.19 -6.79 31.16
C LEU A 743 19.71 -6.64 31.52
N LEU A 744 19.08 -5.52 31.16
CA LEU A 744 17.71 -5.18 31.56
C LEU A 744 16.65 -6.06 30.90
N GLY A 745 16.92 -6.60 29.71
CA GLY A 745 16.02 -7.56 29.04
C GLY A 745 15.91 -8.93 29.72
N ARG A 746 16.76 -9.26 30.70
CA ARG A 746 16.81 -10.58 31.36
C ARG A 746 15.86 -10.67 32.58
N GLU A 747 14.57 -10.36 32.38
CA GLU A 747 13.53 -10.23 33.43
C GLU A 747 13.27 -11.48 34.32
N LYS A 748 13.93 -12.61 34.04
CA LYS A 748 13.99 -13.77 34.96
C LYS A 748 14.67 -13.42 36.30
N ASP A 749 15.55 -12.42 36.31
CA ASP A 749 16.04 -11.80 37.54
C ASP A 749 15.06 -10.73 38.02
N GLU A 750 14.66 -10.74 39.30
CA GLU A 750 14.03 -9.57 39.92
C GLU A 750 15.07 -8.47 40.15
N ILE A 751 15.42 -7.76 39.08
CA ILE A 751 16.41 -6.67 39.09
C ILE A 751 15.92 -5.56 40.03
N GLN A 752 16.56 -5.46 41.20
CA GLN A 752 16.29 -4.40 42.17
C GLN A 752 16.88 -3.07 41.69
N ILE A 753 16.10 -2.34 40.90
CA ILE A 753 16.39 -0.95 40.55
C ILE A 753 16.29 -0.10 41.82
N THR A 754 17.44 0.35 42.30
CA THR A 754 17.56 1.24 43.45
C THR A 754 17.54 2.70 43.03
N GLU A 755 17.30 3.58 43.99
CA GLU A 755 17.47 5.03 43.85
C GLU A 755 18.84 5.40 43.25
N LYS A 756 19.93 4.69 43.58
CA LYS A 756 21.26 4.98 43.03
C LYS A 756 21.37 4.77 41.52
N VAL A 757 20.68 3.77 40.97
CA VAL A 757 20.65 3.52 39.52
C VAL A 757 19.92 4.66 38.79
N VAL A 758 18.83 5.15 39.38
CA VAL A 758 18.09 6.31 38.88
C VAL A 758 18.92 7.60 39.00
N MET A 759 19.62 7.81 40.11
CA MET A 759 20.55 8.92 40.31
C MET A 759 21.66 8.95 39.25
N GLU A 760 22.27 7.80 38.93
CA GLU A 760 23.38 7.80 37.97
C GLU A 760 22.90 7.97 36.52
N ALA A 761 21.76 7.41 36.14
CA ALA A 761 21.13 7.69 34.85
C ALA A 761 20.77 9.19 34.71
N THR A 762 20.32 9.79 35.81
CA THR A 762 20.02 11.23 35.92
C THR A 762 21.29 12.08 35.76
N ARG A 763 22.42 11.71 36.38
CA ARG A 763 23.72 12.41 36.25
C ARG A 763 24.34 12.28 34.86
N ARG A 764 24.29 11.08 34.28
CA ARG A 764 24.78 10.77 32.92
C ARG A 764 23.90 11.37 31.80
N ASN A 765 22.83 12.10 32.16
CA ASN A 765 21.83 12.67 31.26
C ASN A 765 21.15 11.64 30.33
N ASN A 766 21.06 10.39 30.77
CA ASN A 766 20.57 9.30 29.93
C ASN A 766 19.02 9.22 30.02
N GLU A 767 18.35 10.12 29.30
CA GLU A 767 16.88 10.24 29.27
C GLU A 767 16.21 8.91 28.90
N SER A 768 16.74 8.19 27.90
CA SER A 768 16.29 6.86 27.49
C SER A 768 16.24 5.84 28.63
N VAL A 769 17.32 5.75 29.40
CA VAL A 769 17.40 4.85 30.55
C VAL A 769 16.47 5.33 31.67
N LEU A 770 16.42 6.64 31.93
CA LEU A 770 15.53 7.20 32.94
C LEU A 770 14.05 6.96 32.61
N GLN A 771 13.68 7.04 31.33
CA GLN A 771 12.34 6.75 30.83
C GLN A 771 12.00 5.25 31.01
N TYR A 772 12.88 4.33 30.59
CA TYR A 772 12.67 2.89 30.85
C TYR A 772 12.44 2.60 32.34
N LEU A 773 13.36 3.08 33.20
CA LEU A 773 13.32 2.81 34.64
C LEU A 773 12.01 3.34 35.25
N LEU A 774 11.61 4.57 34.93
CA LEU A 774 10.42 5.19 35.53
C LEU A 774 9.11 4.68 34.90
N GLU A 775 9.03 4.43 33.60
CA GLU A 775 7.78 3.98 32.96
C GLU A 775 7.48 2.49 33.22
N ARG A 776 8.50 1.61 33.27
CA ARG A 776 8.31 0.19 33.64
C ARG A 776 8.31 -0.04 35.15
N HIS A 777 9.15 0.66 35.92
CA HIS A 777 9.35 0.39 37.35
C HIS A 777 8.94 1.54 38.29
N GLY A 778 8.33 2.62 37.81
CA GLY A 778 7.85 3.77 38.61
C GLY A 778 6.74 3.49 39.63
N ASN A 779 6.28 2.24 39.75
CA ASN A 779 5.45 1.78 40.88
C ASN A 779 6.29 1.15 42.02
N ARG A 780 7.54 0.76 41.74
CA ARG A 780 8.54 0.31 42.72
C ARG A 780 9.52 1.45 43.09
N ILE A 781 9.86 2.32 42.15
CA ILE A 781 10.73 3.50 42.35
C ILE A 781 9.94 4.63 43.02
N ARG A 782 10.55 5.28 44.02
CA ARG A 782 10.13 6.60 44.51
C ARG A 782 11.05 7.66 43.92
N LEU A 783 10.48 8.70 43.31
CA LEU A 783 11.24 9.91 42.98
C LEU A 783 11.50 10.66 44.28
N THR A 784 12.76 10.69 44.72
CA THR A 784 13.20 11.36 45.95
C THR A 784 13.70 12.77 45.65
N GLU A 785 13.86 13.59 46.70
CA GLU A 785 14.47 14.92 46.61
C GLU A 785 15.85 14.86 45.91
N GLU A 786 16.69 13.88 46.24
CA GLU A 786 18.04 13.72 45.68
C GLU A 786 18.03 13.48 44.16
N VAL A 787 17.06 12.72 43.63
CA VAL A 787 16.90 12.50 42.17
C VAL A 787 16.55 13.81 41.46
N VAL A 788 15.73 14.67 42.09
CA VAL A 788 15.37 15.97 41.53
C VAL A 788 16.53 16.97 41.66
N ILE A 789 17.33 16.90 42.73
CA ILE A 789 18.61 17.64 42.86
C ILE A 789 19.58 17.24 41.74
N ALA A 790 19.84 15.94 41.54
CA ALA A 790 20.73 15.48 40.47
C ALA A 790 20.26 15.86 39.05
N ALA A 791 18.94 16.00 38.85
CA ALA A 791 18.37 16.52 37.61
C ALA A 791 18.55 18.04 37.48
N ALA A 792 18.45 18.79 38.58
CA ALA A 792 18.65 20.23 38.62
C ALA A 792 20.13 20.65 38.49
N GLU A 793 21.06 19.83 38.97
CA GLU A 793 22.51 19.97 38.80
C GLU A 793 22.99 19.57 37.38
N ASN A 794 22.15 18.92 36.57
CA ASN A 794 22.55 18.47 35.25
C ASN A 794 22.80 19.65 34.29
N ARG A 795 23.85 19.53 33.48
CA ARG A 795 24.30 20.53 32.51
C ARG A 795 23.46 20.56 31.23
N GLU A 796 22.59 19.56 31.05
CA GLU A 796 21.82 19.33 29.84
C GLU A 796 20.31 19.40 30.08
N ARG A 797 19.57 19.67 28.99
CA ARG A 797 18.13 20.00 29.08
C ARG A 797 17.21 18.82 29.34
N SER A 798 17.55 17.65 28.80
CA SER A 798 16.64 16.52 28.59
C SER A 798 16.03 16.00 29.89
N VAL A 799 16.85 15.53 30.83
CA VAL A 799 16.41 14.82 32.03
C VAL A 799 15.48 15.65 32.93
N LEU A 800 15.80 16.92 33.20
CA LEU A 800 14.95 17.77 34.05
C LEU A 800 13.60 18.08 33.38
N VAL A 801 13.58 18.28 32.05
CA VAL A 801 12.35 18.54 31.29
C VAL A 801 11.49 17.28 31.20
N TYR A 802 12.08 16.09 30.98
CA TYR A 802 11.38 14.82 31.01
C TYR A 802 10.66 14.61 32.36
N LEU A 803 11.40 14.75 33.47
CA LEU A 803 10.86 14.59 34.82
C LEU A 803 9.72 15.58 35.10
N LEU A 804 9.91 16.87 34.82
CA LEU A 804 8.90 17.90 35.09
C LEU A 804 7.71 17.87 34.12
N GLY A 805 7.86 17.27 32.93
CA GLY A 805 6.77 17.11 31.96
C GLY A 805 5.92 15.86 32.20
N ARG A 806 6.57 14.73 32.49
CA ARG A 806 5.94 13.40 32.59
C ARG A 806 5.57 13.00 34.02
N TRP A 807 6.29 13.51 35.02
CA TRP A 807 6.18 13.10 36.43
C TRP A 807 5.87 14.26 37.41
N LYS A 808 5.44 15.42 36.88
CA LYS A 808 5.16 16.66 37.62
C LYS A 808 4.48 16.45 38.97
N ASP A 809 3.41 15.66 39.00
CA ASP A 809 2.52 15.54 40.17
C ASP A 809 3.08 14.61 41.25
N ARG A 810 4.14 13.84 40.93
CA ARG A 810 4.91 13.05 41.89
C ARG A 810 6.16 13.76 42.41
N ILE A 811 6.50 14.92 41.83
CA ILE A 811 7.70 15.70 42.17
C ILE A 811 7.32 16.87 43.08
N GLN A 812 7.93 16.92 44.26
CA GLN A 812 7.91 18.10 45.13
C GLN A 812 9.19 18.91 44.91
N ILE A 813 9.08 20.24 44.82
CA ILE A 813 10.24 21.13 44.71
C ILE A 813 10.50 21.73 46.08
N THR A 814 11.60 21.32 46.70
CA THR A 814 12.05 21.82 47.99
C THR A 814 13.01 23.02 47.81
N PRO A 815 13.31 23.77 48.88
CA PRO A 815 14.37 24.77 48.85
C PRO A 815 15.73 24.22 48.40
N ARG A 816 16.07 22.95 48.72
CA ARG A 816 17.32 22.32 48.26
C ARG A 816 17.36 22.14 46.75
N VAL A 817 16.28 21.64 46.15
CA VAL A 817 16.14 21.52 44.68
C VAL A 817 16.22 22.89 44.02
N ALA A 818 15.56 23.90 44.62
CA ALA A 818 15.58 25.27 44.13
C ALA A 818 16.98 25.93 44.20
N VAL A 819 17.75 25.67 45.26
CA VAL A 819 19.15 26.11 45.39
C VAL A 819 20.03 25.42 44.34
N ALA A 820 19.99 24.10 44.21
CA ALA A 820 20.78 23.36 43.23
C ALA A 820 20.51 23.86 41.78
N ALA A 821 19.25 24.12 41.46
CA ALA A 821 18.83 24.69 40.17
C ALA A 821 19.29 26.14 39.96
N ALA A 822 19.51 26.89 41.05
CA ALA A 822 20.01 28.27 41.04
C ALA A 822 21.54 28.36 41.03
N GLU A 823 22.26 27.33 41.48
CA GLU A 823 23.73 27.22 41.41
C GLU A 823 24.24 26.66 40.07
N ASN A 824 23.36 26.06 39.25
CA ASN A 824 23.71 25.53 37.94
C ASN A 824 24.20 26.63 36.97
N GLU A 825 25.51 26.65 36.70
CA GLU A 825 26.15 27.64 35.81
C GLU A 825 25.99 27.36 34.31
N GLN A 826 25.57 26.15 33.92
CA GLN A 826 25.58 25.70 32.51
C GLN A 826 24.19 25.58 31.89
N PHE A 827 23.16 25.38 32.71
CA PHE A 827 21.79 25.18 32.25
C PHE A 827 20.80 25.95 33.14
N PRO A 828 19.82 26.70 32.58
CA PRO A 828 18.84 27.49 33.34
C PRO A 828 17.75 26.62 34.00
N ALA A 829 18.15 25.64 34.81
CA ALA A 829 17.27 24.73 35.55
C ALA A 829 16.23 25.50 36.39
N LEU A 830 16.65 26.56 37.09
CA LEU A 830 15.78 27.43 37.88
C LEU A 830 14.61 27.99 37.07
N LYS A 831 14.85 28.38 35.80
CA LYS A 831 13.78 28.92 34.93
C LYS A 831 12.71 27.87 34.63
N ILE A 832 13.13 26.62 34.40
CA ILE A 832 12.22 25.54 34.05
C ILE A 832 11.41 25.09 35.28
N LEU A 833 12.02 25.07 36.47
CA LEU A 833 11.29 24.82 37.72
C LEU A 833 10.20 25.89 37.94
N LEU A 834 10.55 27.16 37.80
CA LEU A 834 9.60 28.29 37.93
C LEU A 834 8.44 28.16 36.92
N GLN A 835 8.73 27.85 35.66
CA GLN A 835 7.72 27.70 34.61
C GLN A 835 6.86 26.42 34.75
N ALA A 836 7.43 25.32 35.24
CA ALA A 836 6.71 24.05 35.38
C ALA A 836 5.80 24.01 36.63
N LYS A 837 6.24 24.62 37.74
CA LYS A 837 5.58 24.51 39.06
C LYS A 837 4.94 25.80 39.58
N GLY A 838 5.32 26.97 39.07
CA GLY A 838 4.64 28.24 39.38
C GLY A 838 4.52 28.51 40.89
N THR A 839 3.29 28.56 41.40
CA THR A 839 2.99 28.83 42.81
C THR A 839 3.32 27.68 43.78
N GLU A 840 3.65 26.48 43.30
CA GLU A 840 4.18 25.39 44.14
C GLU A 840 5.67 25.57 44.50
N PHE A 841 6.34 26.55 43.89
CA PHE A 841 7.75 26.86 44.13
C PHE A 841 7.88 27.98 45.18
N GLU A 842 8.43 27.68 46.35
CA GLU A 842 8.77 28.69 47.37
C GLU A 842 10.15 29.30 47.09
N VAL A 843 10.23 30.64 47.10
CA VAL A 843 11.48 31.38 46.87
C VAL A 843 12.08 31.76 48.23
N THR A 844 12.98 30.92 48.78
CA THR A 844 13.68 31.23 50.03
C THR A 844 14.86 32.19 49.81
N ASP A 845 15.28 32.88 50.87
CA ASP A 845 16.47 33.77 50.83
C ASP A 845 17.73 33.04 50.33
N GLU A 846 17.84 31.73 50.59
CA GLU A 846 18.94 30.86 50.13
C GLU A 846 18.98 30.73 48.60
N VAL A 847 17.82 30.54 47.96
CA VAL A 847 17.69 30.48 46.49
C VAL A 847 18.09 31.82 45.86
N VAL A 848 17.76 32.95 46.51
CA VAL A 848 18.14 34.29 46.06
C VAL A 848 19.66 34.51 46.19
N ILE A 849 20.28 34.03 47.27
CA ILE A 849 21.74 34.08 47.48
C ILE A 849 22.48 33.18 46.50
N ALA A 850 21.99 31.97 46.24
CA ALA A 850 22.53 31.05 45.23
C ALA A 850 22.51 31.68 43.82
N ALA A 851 21.35 32.19 43.40
CA ALA A 851 21.21 32.88 42.11
C ALA A 851 22.09 34.13 42.00
N ALA A 852 22.36 34.83 43.11
CA ALA A 852 23.27 35.98 43.16
C ALA A 852 24.76 35.60 43.02
N ASN A 853 25.16 34.44 43.56
CA ASN A 853 26.52 33.91 43.47
C ASN A 853 26.81 33.13 42.17
N ASN A 854 25.78 32.66 41.46
CA ASN A 854 25.94 31.98 40.17
C ASN A 854 26.61 32.90 39.14
N ARG A 855 27.71 32.44 38.53
CA ARG A 855 28.48 33.19 37.51
C ARG A 855 27.64 33.57 36.29
N GLU A 856 26.66 32.76 35.93
CA GLU A 856 25.75 33.05 34.83
C GLU A 856 24.70 34.07 35.26
N LYS A 857 24.94 35.33 34.87
CA LYS A 857 24.26 36.51 35.41
C LYS A 857 22.77 36.55 35.08
N SER A 858 22.31 35.81 34.07
CA SER A 858 20.90 35.69 33.72
C SER A 858 20.05 34.94 34.75
N VAL A 859 20.64 34.16 35.67
CA VAL A 859 19.89 33.35 36.64
C VAL A 859 19.12 34.21 37.66
N LEU A 860 19.81 35.10 38.39
CA LEU A 860 19.14 36.07 39.29
C LEU A 860 18.23 37.03 38.50
N VAL A 861 18.63 37.41 37.29
CA VAL A 861 17.82 38.28 36.42
C VAL A 861 16.49 37.62 36.03
N THR A 862 16.48 36.30 35.82
CA THR A 862 15.27 35.50 35.54
C THR A 862 14.41 35.32 36.80
N LEU A 863 15.01 35.05 37.96
CA LEU A 863 14.26 34.94 39.22
C LEU A 863 13.50 36.24 39.56
N LEU A 864 14.13 37.39 39.27
CA LEU A 864 13.52 38.72 39.40
C LEU A 864 12.48 39.05 38.31
N GLU A 865 12.47 38.34 37.17
CA GLU A 865 11.41 38.46 36.14
C GLU A 865 10.17 37.65 36.53
N GLU A 866 10.35 36.36 36.80
CA GLU A 866 9.25 35.42 36.98
C GLU A 866 8.60 35.56 38.38
N ARG A 867 9.35 35.99 39.42
CA ARG A 867 8.89 36.06 40.84
C ARG A 867 9.32 37.33 41.58
N GLY A 868 9.64 38.42 40.88
CA GLY A 868 10.20 39.65 41.47
C GLY A 868 9.36 40.33 42.57
N SER A 869 8.05 40.05 42.66
CA SER A 869 7.16 40.52 43.73
C SER A 869 7.31 39.78 45.07
N GLU A 870 7.94 38.60 45.05
CA GLU A 870 8.11 37.72 46.21
C GLU A 870 9.57 37.65 46.68
N VAL A 871 10.53 37.93 45.77
CA VAL A 871 11.96 37.97 46.06
C VAL A 871 12.30 39.07 47.07
N ARG A 872 12.68 38.67 48.29
CA ARG A 872 13.28 39.56 49.28
C ARG A 872 14.80 39.63 49.07
N MET A 873 15.30 40.77 48.59
CA MET A 873 16.75 41.00 48.54
C MET A 873 17.30 41.24 49.95
N THR A 874 17.90 40.20 50.54
CA THR A 874 18.68 40.27 51.78
C THR A 874 19.98 41.05 51.57
N LYS A 875 20.65 41.45 52.66
CA LYS A 875 21.94 42.14 52.56
C LYS A 875 22.99 41.22 51.95
N GLU A 876 22.95 39.95 52.34
CA GLU A 876 23.79 38.85 51.89
C GLU A 876 23.64 38.65 50.37
N ALA A 877 22.41 38.63 49.84
CA ALA A 877 22.16 38.54 48.41
C ALA A 877 22.65 39.76 47.61
N VAL A 878 22.56 40.96 48.19
CA VAL A 878 23.09 42.20 47.57
C VAL A 878 24.63 42.23 47.58
N ASP A 879 25.24 41.82 48.69
CA ASP A 879 26.71 41.71 48.81
C ASP A 879 27.27 40.62 47.87
N ALA A 880 26.57 39.49 47.73
CA ALA A 880 26.85 38.42 46.76
C ALA A 880 26.77 38.92 45.30
N ALA A 881 25.63 39.49 44.89
CA ALA A 881 25.43 40.02 43.54
C ALA A 881 26.44 41.13 43.18
N ARG A 882 26.90 41.90 44.18
CA ARG A 882 28.00 42.87 44.01
C ARG A 882 29.34 42.19 43.83
N GLY A 883 29.67 41.19 44.66
CA GLY A 883 30.92 40.42 44.56
C GLY A 883 31.10 39.74 43.20
N ASN A 884 30.02 39.18 42.66
CA ASN A 884 29.99 38.51 41.36
C ASN A 884 29.75 39.47 40.17
N GLY A 885 29.61 40.78 40.44
CA GLY A 885 29.44 41.81 39.41
C GLY A 885 28.16 41.66 38.56
N ASN A 886 27.04 41.23 39.15
CA ASN A 886 25.74 41.15 38.46
C ASN A 886 25.04 42.51 38.42
N VAL A 887 25.62 43.43 37.63
CA VAL A 887 25.15 44.82 37.48
C VAL A 887 23.72 44.90 36.93
N LEU A 888 23.31 43.94 36.08
CA LEU A 888 21.96 43.84 35.53
C LEU A 888 20.92 43.57 36.63
N ALA A 889 21.12 42.55 37.46
CA ALA A 889 20.24 42.26 38.58
C ALA A 889 20.20 43.41 39.60
N LEU A 890 21.36 43.96 39.98
CA LEU A 890 21.44 45.09 40.93
C LEU A 890 20.72 46.34 40.40
N LYS A 891 20.82 46.66 39.10
CA LYS A 891 20.07 47.75 38.47
C LYS A 891 18.57 47.49 38.51
N ARG A 892 18.14 46.25 38.23
CA ARG A 892 16.71 45.86 38.26
C ARG A 892 16.12 45.94 39.67
N VAL A 893 16.85 45.50 40.69
CA VAL A 893 16.49 45.65 42.11
C VAL A 893 16.36 47.13 42.50
N LEU A 894 17.28 47.99 42.04
CA LEU A 894 17.19 49.44 42.26
C LEU A 894 16.00 50.08 41.55
N GLU A 895 15.68 49.65 40.33
CA GLU A 895 14.51 50.12 39.57
C GLU A 895 13.19 49.67 40.22
N GLU A 896 13.15 48.45 40.74
CA GLU A 896 11.99 47.86 41.41
C GLU A 896 11.77 48.42 42.81
N ALA A 897 12.83 48.65 43.58
CA ALA A 897 12.77 49.40 44.84
C ALA A 897 12.26 50.83 44.60
N ARG A 898 12.74 51.51 43.55
CA ARG A 898 12.21 52.83 43.11
C ARG A 898 10.78 52.76 42.57
N ARG A 899 10.29 51.59 42.13
CA ARG A 899 8.90 51.37 41.72
C ARG A 899 8.01 51.25 42.96
N MET A 900 8.39 50.43 43.93
CA MET A 900 7.66 50.26 45.19
C MET A 900 7.68 51.51 46.08
N ALA A 901 8.79 52.25 46.15
CA ALA A 901 8.87 53.54 46.84
C ALA A 901 7.82 54.54 46.29
N ARG A 902 7.82 54.73 44.96
CA ARG A 902 6.81 55.57 44.28
C ARG A 902 5.38 55.06 44.45
N ALA A 903 5.16 53.74 44.49
CA ALA A 903 3.83 53.16 44.74
C ALA A 903 3.35 53.31 46.19
N ARG A 904 4.25 53.48 47.17
CA ARG A 904 3.94 53.68 48.60
C ARG A 904 3.95 55.15 49.03
N GLY A 905 4.24 56.08 48.13
CA GLY A 905 4.27 57.53 48.40
C GLY A 905 5.48 58.02 49.20
N THR A 906 6.38 57.13 49.61
CA THR A 906 7.63 57.44 50.30
C THR A 906 8.77 57.53 49.28
N TRP A 907 9.33 58.73 49.09
CA TRP A 907 10.45 59.00 48.18
C TRP A 907 11.80 58.56 48.75
#